data_AF-A0A8S2B2L0-F1
#
_entry.id   AF-A0A8S2B2L0-F1
#
_cell.length_a   1.000
_cell.length_b   1.000
_cell.length_c   1.000
_cell.angle_alpha   90.00
_cell.angle_beta   90.00
_cell.angle_gamma   90.00
#
_symmetry.space_group_name_H-M   'P 1'
#
loop_
_entity.id
_entity.type
_entity.pdbx_description
1 polymer ?
#
loop_
_entity_poly.entity_id
_entity_poly.type
_entity_poly.pdbx_seq_one_letter_code
_entity_poly.pdbx_strand_id
1 'polypeptide(L)'
;MGVPSFYRWLIQRYPLIIQEVIEEEPHEVNGGVTIPIDTSKPNPNGYEYDNLYLDMNGIIHPCFHPEDKPSPTTFTEVFQCMFDYIDRLFVMVRPRKLLFMAIDGVAPRAKMNQQRARRFKAAKDAAEAAAEEEQLRGEFEREGKKLPPKVDSQVFDSNVITPGTEFMSTLSFALRYYIHVRLNSDPGWKNIKVILSDANVPGEGEHKIMSYIRCNKNHPGYNPNTHHCLYGLDADLIMLSLATHEIHFSILREVVFFPGEEDRCFLCGQVGHRAADCEGNLKRKAGEMLDNTEADVVVKKPYEFVNIWILREYLEHDMQNPNQQSKKNLDRLIDDFIFICFFVGNDFLPHMPTLEIREGAIELLMSVYKNKFRSAKKYLTDSSKLNLRNVERFIKAVGTYENQIFQKRAQVQQRQSGRFIRDKAREKARDSVQASRQFSGKLVQLDSLDEVSDSLHSSPPRKYLRLSLDNNIGVANVETENSFKAEELDNGEDLKFKLKKLLRDKSDVFSSGKGEQDKVKLGATGWRERYYEEKFTAKSAEEMELIRRDVVLKYTEGLCWIMHYYYHGVCSWNWFYPYHYAPFASDLKGLESLDIKFELGSPFKPFNQLLAVLPSASAHALPECYRTLMTDPASPIADFYPADFEIDMNGKRYSWQGISKLPFVDERRLLEAATLVEKSLTNEEIRRNSVLFDMLFVVASHPLAELIRSLNSRTNNLSNEERATIIEKIDPGLSDGMNGYIASCGGDSQPPCFSSPVEGMEDVLANHVICAIYKLPDDIRGSEITHQIPTLKIPKKTIHLVDLKAEGLLWHEDGDRRRAPPKVKKIKRYNPEGSISGNRLGKAAHKLVLQTINAQLDNNADILLSPEFSPPTVSASHYRRTQLFFSPNYNFLRRFFKMIGSFLTRGLVMVLGYAYPAYECYKTVEKNRPEIEQLRFWCQYWILVACLTVFERVGDAFVSWVPMYSEAKLAFFIYLWYPKTRGTTYVYESFFRPYLSQHENDIDHSLLELRTRAGDMAVIYWQRVASYGQTRILEILQYVAAQSTPRPQPPQKRGGRANQAPAKPKKAPVPQPESEEASLPSSPSSSSSENEGNEPTRKASGPSRPRPTVTSVPAADPKNATQIAQKSVASPIVNPTQSTSQVETEPMQIEEVEGEAESGNENPNPEGPKETVMEETIRMTRGRLRKTRSEESR
;
A
#
# COMPACT_ATOMS: atom_id res chain seq x y z
N MET A 1 11.30 -4.81 9.87
CA MET A 1 9.83 -4.79 10.05
C MET A 1 9.19 -5.26 8.74
N GLY A 2 8.02 -4.78 8.34
CA GLY A 2 7.56 -4.86 6.95
C GLY A 2 6.79 -3.59 6.60
N VAL A 3 7.13 -2.97 5.47
CA VAL A 3 6.56 -1.70 5.00
C VAL A 3 5.02 -1.66 5.06
N PRO A 4 4.28 -2.69 4.55
CA PRO A 4 2.82 -2.71 4.66
C PRO A 4 2.29 -2.74 6.09
N SER A 5 3.09 -3.14 7.09
CA SER A 5 2.63 -3.20 8.50
C SER A 5 2.77 -1.85 9.22
N PHE A 6 3.78 -1.03 8.90
CA PHE A 6 3.81 0.36 9.38
C PHE A 6 2.79 1.21 8.65
N TYR A 7 2.74 1.11 7.32
CA TYR A 7 1.79 1.89 6.52
C TYR A 7 0.33 1.61 6.90
N ARG A 8 -0.05 0.33 7.05
CA ARG A 8 -1.39 -0.05 7.53
C ARG A 8 -1.71 0.50 8.91
N TRP A 9 -0.74 0.53 9.82
CA TRP A 9 -0.92 1.15 11.14
C TRP A 9 -1.17 2.65 11.01
N LEU A 10 -0.37 3.34 10.18
CA LEU A 10 -0.43 4.78 9.99
C LEU A 10 -1.79 5.24 9.43
N ILE A 11 -2.25 4.67 8.32
CA ILE A 11 -3.55 5.01 7.72
C ILE A 11 -4.73 4.61 8.63
N GLN A 12 -4.58 3.55 9.42
CA GLN A 12 -5.58 3.19 10.42
C GLN A 12 -5.57 4.10 11.64
N ARG A 13 -4.46 4.76 11.99
CA ARG A 13 -4.39 5.74 13.10
C ARG A 13 -4.84 7.12 12.65
N TYR A 14 -4.43 7.54 11.44
CA TYR A 14 -4.50 8.91 10.92
C TYR A 14 -5.11 8.93 9.49
N PRO A 15 -6.40 8.60 9.29
CA PRO A 15 -6.95 8.35 7.95
C PRO A 15 -6.92 9.58 7.02
N LEU A 16 -7.05 10.81 7.55
CA LEU A 16 -7.12 12.03 6.75
C LEU A 16 -5.77 12.47 6.14
N ILE A 17 -4.69 11.72 6.35
CA ILE A 17 -3.42 11.96 5.63
C ILE A 17 -3.48 11.50 4.17
N ILE A 18 -4.48 10.70 3.81
CA ILE A 18 -4.63 10.10 2.47
C ILE A 18 -5.54 10.96 1.60
N GLN A 19 -5.11 11.16 0.35
CA GLN A 19 -5.89 11.74 -0.73
C GLN A 19 -5.77 10.83 -1.96
N GLU A 20 -6.90 10.42 -2.54
CA GLU A 20 -6.93 9.66 -3.80
C GLU A 20 -6.43 10.53 -4.96
N VAL A 21 -5.70 9.93 -5.91
CA VAL A 21 -5.13 10.64 -7.05
C VAL A 21 -6.13 10.69 -8.21
N ILE A 22 -6.36 11.90 -8.72
CA ILE A 22 -7.06 12.16 -9.96
C ILE A 22 -6.06 12.06 -11.11
N GLU A 23 -6.17 11.00 -11.90
CA GLU A 23 -5.45 10.79 -13.15
C GLU A 23 -6.31 11.28 -14.32
N GLU A 24 -5.80 12.19 -15.14
CA GLU A 24 -6.40 12.47 -16.46
C GLU A 24 -6.06 11.31 -17.40
N GLU A 25 -7.01 10.86 -18.22
CA GLU A 25 -6.78 9.81 -19.22
C GLU A 25 -6.73 10.40 -20.64
N PRO A 26 -5.94 9.82 -21.57
CA PRO A 26 -5.93 10.28 -22.96
C PRO A 26 -7.33 10.13 -23.60
N HIS A 27 -7.67 11.03 -24.51
CA HIS A 27 -8.96 11.00 -25.22
C HIS A 27 -8.75 10.65 -26.68
N GLU A 28 -9.37 9.57 -27.15
CA GLU A 28 -9.43 9.28 -28.57
C GLU A 28 -10.49 10.12 -29.27
N VAL A 29 -10.18 10.58 -30.48
CA VAL A 29 -11.10 11.35 -31.31
C VAL A 29 -11.18 10.74 -32.71
N ASN A 30 -12.39 10.32 -33.10
CA ASN A 30 -12.81 9.98 -34.46
C ASN A 30 -11.80 9.20 -35.32
N GLY A 31 -11.50 7.94 -34.93
CA GLY A 31 -10.77 6.99 -35.76
C GLY A 31 -9.38 6.59 -35.24
N GLY A 32 -9.24 6.36 -33.93
CA GLY A 32 -8.01 5.84 -33.33
C GLY A 32 -6.86 6.85 -33.16
N VAL A 33 -7.14 8.16 -33.27
CA VAL A 33 -6.18 9.20 -32.93
C VAL A 33 -6.32 9.56 -31.45
N THR A 34 -5.43 9.00 -30.62
CA THR A 34 -5.32 9.33 -29.20
C THR A 34 -4.70 10.72 -29.02
N ILE A 35 -5.43 11.66 -28.41
CA ILE A 35 -4.90 12.97 -28.06
C ILE A 35 -4.05 12.84 -26.78
N PRO A 36 -2.75 13.21 -26.80
CA PRO A 36 -1.89 13.13 -25.62
C PRO A 36 -2.31 14.16 -24.55
N ILE A 37 -2.05 13.82 -23.29
CA ILE A 37 -2.37 14.66 -22.15
C ILE A 37 -1.41 15.86 -22.11
N ASP A 38 -1.97 17.06 -22.06
CA ASP A 38 -1.18 18.29 -21.96
C ASP A 38 -0.78 18.55 -20.49
N THR A 39 0.38 18.01 -20.14
CA THR A 39 1.05 18.14 -18.83
C THR A 39 1.34 19.58 -18.41
N SER A 40 1.31 20.55 -19.33
CA SER A 40 1.53 21.97 -19.03
C SER A 40 0.32 22.65 -18.37
N LYS A 41 -0.87 22.05 -18.49
CA LYS A 41 -2.10 22.49 -17.80
C LYS A 41 -1.97 22.34 -16.27
N PRO A 42 -2.78 23.09 -15.48
CA PRO A 42 -2.85 22.93 -14.04
C PRO A 42 -3.07 21.47 -13.60
N ASN A 43 -2.64 21.14 -12.38
CA ASN A 43 -2.79 19.79 -11.85
C ASN A 43 -4.25 19.55 -11.37
N PRO A 44 -4.93 18.46 -11.83
CA PRO A 44 -6.32 18.17 -11.45
C PRO A 44 -6.50 17.86 -9.94
N ASN A 45 -5.42 17.53 -9.22
CA ASN A 45 -5.43 17.18 -7.80
C ASN A 45 -5.56 18.38 -6.84
N GLY A 46 -5.78 19.58 -7.37
CA GLY A 46 -6.08 20.80 -6.60
C GLY A 46 -4.88 21.56 -6.04
N TYR A 47 -3.67 21.01 -6.17
CA TYR A 47 -2.41 21.63 -5.76
C TYR A 47 -1.33 21.39 -6.83
N GLU A 48 -0.44 22.36 -7.01
CA GLU A 48 0.74 22.26 -7.87
C GLU A 48 1.95 21.74 -7.08
N TYR A 49 2.81 20.96 -7.73
CA TYR A 49 4.09 20.52 -7.17
C TYR A 49 5.25 21.21 -7.89
N ASP A 50 6.22 21.72 -7.12
CA ASP A 50 7.45 22.28 -7.69
C ASP A 50 8.39 21.15 -8.14
N ASN A 51 8.61 20.17 -7.25
CA ASN A 51 9.65 19.17 -7.39
C ASN A 51 9.09 17.75 -7.24
N LEU A 52 9.26 16.91 -8.26
CA LEU A 52 9.02 15.47 -8.20
C LEU A 52 10.35 14.74 -7.97
N TYR A 53 10.37 13.84 -6.99
CA TYR A 53 11.48 12.96 -6.67
C TYR A 53 11.04 11.51 -6.92
N LEU A 54 11.82 10.74 -7.66
CA LEU A 54 11.56 9.34 -7.96
C LEU A 54 12.64 8.47 -7.30
N ASP A 55 12.26 7.64 -6.34
CA ASP A 55 13.01 6.42 -6.05
C ASP A 55 12.80 5.46 -7.24
N MET A 56 13.84 5.31 -8.06
CA MET A 56 13.80 4.47 -9.25
C MET A 56 13.77 2.98 -8.88
N ASN A 57 14.26 2.57 -7.71
CA ASN A 57 14.20 1.16 -7.30
C ASN A 57 12.76 0.73 -6.99
N GLY A 58 11.93 1.65 -6.51
CA GLY A 58 10.47 1.52 -6.43
C GLY A 58 9.72 1.51 -7.79
N ILE A 59 10.42 1.68 -8.91
CA ILE A 59 9.89 1.56 -10.30
C ILE A 59 10.47 0.31 -10.99
N ILE A 60 11.80 0.12 -10.93
CA ILE A 60 12.50 -0.99 -11.59
C ILE A 60 11.94 -2.35 -11.14
N HIS A 61 11.70 -2.54 -9.83
CA HIS A 61 11.20 -3.81 -9.32
C HIS A 61 9.79 -4.19 -9.85
N PRO A 62 8.78 -3.30 -9.81
CA PRO A 62 7.52 -3.51 -10.53
C PRO A 62 7.68 -3.75 -12.04
N CYS A 63 8.60 -3.06 -12.72
CA CYS A 63 8.80 -3.23 -14.17
C CYS A 63 9.46 -4.57 -14.55
N PHE A 64 10.22 -5.21 -13.66
CA PHE A 64 10.70 -6.59 -13.87
C PHE A 64 9.58 -7.63 -13.76
N HIS A 65 8.61 -7.40 -12.85
CA HIS A 65 7.58 -8.37 -12.48
C HIS A 65 6.20 -7.69 -12.37
N PRO A 66 5.64 -7.16 -13.47
CA PRO A 66 4.35 -6.47 -13.44
C PRO A 66 3.21 -7.40 -13.01
N GLU A 67 2.31 -6.88 -12.18
CA GLU A 67 1.13 -7.63 -11.70
C GLU A 67 -0.01 -7.64 -12.73
N ASP A 68 -0.14 -6.57 -13.52
CA ASP A 68 -1.25 -6.31 -14.45
C ASP A 68 -0.92 -6.60 -15.93
N LYS A 69 0.33 -6.95 -16.26
CA LYS A 69 0.82 -7.23 -17.62
C LYS A 69 1.63 -8.55 -17.64
N PRO A 70 1.84 -9.19 -18.81
CA PRO A 70 2.83 -10.26 -18.94
C PRO A 70 4.22 -9.80 -18.45
N SER A 71 4.96 -10.68 -17.79
CA SER A 71 6.32 -10.36 -17.33
C SER A 71 7.28 -10.25 -18.53
N PRO A 72 8.12 -9.21 -18.61
CA PRO A 72 9.03 -9.02 -19.73
C PRO A 72 10.12 -10.09 -19.81
N THR A 73 10.65 -10.28 -21.01
CA THR A 73 11.69 -11.27 -21.34
C THR A 73 13.04 -10.64 -21.64
N THR A 74 13.06 -9.36 -22.02
CA THR A 74 14.24 -8.57 -22.37
C THR A 74 14.36 -7.30 -21.54
N PHE A 75 15.57 -6.76 -21.41
CA PHE A 75 15.77 -5.46 -20.77
C PHE A 75 15.14 -4.30 -21.56
N THR A 76 15.01 -4.41 -22.89
CA THR A 76 14.28 -3.45 -23.74
C THR A 76 12.81 -3.30 -23.32
N GLU A 77 12.11 -4.41 -23.11
CA GLU A 77 10.72 -4.40 -22.63
C GLU A 77 10.61 -3.81 -21.21
N VAL A 78 11.58 -4.09 -20.33
CA VAL A 78 11.67 -3.47 -19.00
C VAL A 78 11.85 -1.95 -19.12
N PHE A 79 12.73 -1.46 -20.00
CA PHE A 79 12.95 -0.02 -20.19
C PHE A 79 11.71 0.69 -20.72
N GLN A 80 10.98 0.11 -21.68
CA GLN A 80 9.69 0.65 -22.13
C GLN A 80 8.68 0.70 -20.97
N CYS A 81 8.55 -0.39 -20.20
CA CYS A 81 7.67 -0.42 -19.03
C CYS A 81 8.04 0.62 -17.98
N MET A 82 9.33 0.94 -17.81
CA MET A 82 9.78 2.02 -16.93
C MET A 82 9.45 3.40 -17.49
N PHE A 83 9.59 3.64 -18.79
CA PHE A 83 9.25 4.91 -19.42
C PHE A 83 7.74 5.19 -19.32
N ASP A 84 6.89 4.21 -19.62
CA ASP A 84 5.44 4.26 -19.40
C ASP A 84 5.10 4.65 -17.94
N TYR A 85 5.82 4.06 -16.98
CA TYR A 85 5.60 4.29 -15.55
C TYR A 85 5.99 5.70 -15.13
N ILE A 86 7.16 6.19 -15.56
CA ILE A 86 7.62 7.56 -15.27
C ILE A 86 6.68 8.60 -15.90
N ASP A 87 6.22 8.38 -17.13
CA ASP A 87 5.24 9.25 -17.80
C ASP A 87 3.93 9.32 -17.02
N ARG A 88 3.41 8.19 -16.54
CA ARG A 88 2.19 8.15 -15.72
C ARG A 88 2.36 8.91 -14.40
N LEU A 89 3.49 8.75 -13.72
CA LEU A 89 3.83 9.54 -12.52
C LEU A 89 3.92 11.04 -12.84
N PHE A 90 4.53 11.41 -13.97
CA PHE A 90 4.66 12.81 -14.40
C PHE A 90 3.29 13.43 -14.71
N VAL A 91 2.39 12.71 -15.39
CA VAL A 91 1.02 13.15 -15.70
C VAL A 91 0.21 13.45 -14.44
N MET A 92 0.37 12.66 -13.37
CA MET A 92 -0.33 12.84 -12.09
C MET A 92 0.24 13.98 -11.24
N VAL A 93 1.56 14.21 -11.25
CA VAL A 93 2.23 15.19 -10.37
C VAL A 93 2.45 16.55 -11.05
N ARG A 94 2.76 16.56 -12.35
CA ARG A 94 3.06 17.76 -13.16
C ARG A 94 4.07 18.71 -12.48
N PRO A 95 5.30 18.24 -12.15
CA PRO A 95 6.30 19.07 -11.46
C PRO A 95 6.64 20.32 -12.28
N ARG A 96 6.75 21.48 -11.62
CA ARG A 96 6.93 22.79 -12.29
C ARG A 96 8.36 23.32 -12.31
N LYS A 97 9.30 22.72 -11.57
CA LYS A 97 10.69 23.17 -11.46
C LYS A 97 11.73 22.06 -11.57
N LEU A 98 11.48 20.89 -10.96
CA LEU A 98 12.46 19.80 -10.87
C LEU A 98 11.81 18.42 -11.05
N LEU A 99 12.47 17.58 -11.83
CA LEU A 99 12.38 16.12 -11.73
C LEU A 99 13.74 15.58 -11.24
N PHE A 100 13.75 14.82 -10.14
CA PHE A 100 14.94 14.18 -9.60
C PHE A 100 14.77 12.66 -9.63
N MET A 101 15.62 11.96 -10.38
CA MET A 101 15.53 10.51 -10.60
C MET A 101 16.71 9.85 -9.90
N ALA A 102 16.44 9.06 -8.85
CA ALA A 102 17.47 8.45 -8.01
C ALA A 102 17.43 6.93 -8.10
N ILE A 103 18.47 6.33 -8.69
CA ILE A 103 18.74 4.89 -8.64
C ILE A 103 19.56 4.62 -7.37
N ASP A 104 19.37 3.48 -6.69
CA ASP A 104 20.32 3.07 -5.64
C ASP A 104 21.75 3.02 -6.21
N GLY A 105 22.68 3.67 -5.50
CA GLY A 105 24.12 3.48 -5.67
C GLY A 105 24.69 2.58 -4.59
N VAL A 106 26.02 2.57 -4.44
CA VAL A 106 26.69 1.80 -3.37
C VAL A 106 26.18 2.29 -1.99
N ALA A 107 25.67 1.37 -1.18
CA ALA A 107 25.04 1.66 0.10
C ALA A 107 26.03 1.47 1.28
N PRO A 108 25.76 2.07 2.46
CA PRO A 108 26.57 1.85 3.65
C PRO A 108 26.54 0.39 4.14
N ARG A 109 27.61 -0.07 4.80
CA ARG A 109 27.79 -1.45 5.28
C ARG A 109 26.61 -1.98 6.09
N ALA A 110 25.98 -1.13 6.90
CA ALA A 110 24.75 -1.43 7.63
C ALA A 110 23.62 -1.92 6.71
N LYS A 111 23.36 -1.25 5.57
CA LYS A 111 22.35 -1.65 4.58
C LYS A 111 22.82 -2.85 3.74
N MET A 112 24.11 -2.92 3.38
CA MET A 112 24.66 -4.03 2.57
C MET A 112 24.35 -5.41 3.19
N ASN A 113 24.37 -5.53 4.53
CA ASN A 113 24.02 -6.77 5.21
C ASN A 113 22.52 -7.14 5.06
N GLN A 114 21.61 -6.15 5.09
CA GLN A 114 20.18 -6.33 4.82
C GLN A 114 19.96 -6.74 3.35
N GLN A 115 20.62 -6.06 2.41
CA GLN A 115 20.57 -6.39 0.99
C GLN A 115 21.07 -7.81 0.75
N ARG A 116 22.23 -8.20 1.28
CA ARG A 116 22.77 -9.57 1.17
C ARG A 116 21.80 -10.62 1.69
N ALA A 117 21.23 -10.40 2.87
CA ALA A 117 20.25 -11.32 3.46
C ALA A 117 18.98 -11.47 2.60
N ARG A 118 18.58 -10.43 1.85
CA ARG A 118 17.52 -10.50 0.83
C ARG A 118 17.98 -11.22 -0.45
N ARG A 119 19.15 -10.89 -1.00
CA ARG A 119 19.67 -11.44 -2.27
C ARG A 119 19.96 -12.94 -2.22
N PHE A 120 20.61 -13.41 -1.14
CA PHE A 120 20.78 -14.85 -0.87
C PHE A 120 19.44 -15.59 -0.71
N LYS A 121 18.45 -14.95 -0.08
CA LYS A 121 17.12 -15.51 0.13
C LYS A 121 16.32 -15.58 -1.17
N ALA A 122 16.34 -14.53 -1.99
CA ALA A 122 15.73 -14.52 -3.31
C ALA A 122 16.32 -15.61 -4.23
N ALA A 123 17.65 -15.81 -4.22
CA ALA A 123 18.27 -16.88 -4.99
C ALA A 123 17.88 -18.29 -4.48
N LYS A 124 17.75 -18.49 -3.16
CA LYS A 124 17.26 -19.75 -2.58
C LYS A 124 15.78 -19.99 -2.92
N ASP A 125 14.92 -19.01 -2.69
CA ASP A 125 13.50 -19.07 -3.01
C ASP A 125 13.26 -19.31 -4.52
N ALA A 126 14.10 -18.74 -5.40
CA ALA A 126 14.07 -18.97 -6.85
C ALA A 126 14.59 -20.35 -7.27
N ALA A 127 15.66 -20.86 -6.63
CA ALA A 127 16.17 -22.21 -6.87
C ALA A 127 15.16 -23.29 -6.41
N GLU A 128 14.51 -23.09 -5.26
CA GLU A 128 13.37 -23.91 -4.82
C GLU A 128 12.22 -23.82 -5.84
N ALA A 129 11.84 -22.62 -6.29
CA ALA A 129 10.77 -22.44 -7.29
C ALA A 129 11.06 -23.15 -8.63
N ALA A 130 12.29 -23.06 -9.15
CA ALA A 130 12.69 -23.71 -10.40
C ALA A 130 12.65 -25.26 -10.29
N ALA A 131 13.07 -25.81 -9.14
CA ALA A 131 13.02 -27.25 -8.88
C ALA A 131 11.58 -27.78 -8.72
N GLU A 132 10.67 -26.96 -8.18
CA GLU A 132 9.24 -27.29 -8.09
C GLU A 132 8.54 -27.18 -9.46
N GLU A 133 8.89 -26.17 -10.28
CA GLU A 133 8.35 -26.05 -11.64
C GLU A 133 8.75 -27.26 -12.49
N GLU A 134 10.01 -27.70 -12.41
CA GLU A 134 10.50 -28.86 -13.17
C GLU A 134 9.78 -30.16 -12.79
N GLN A 135 9.53 -30.37 -11.49
CA GLN A 135 8.74 -31.51 -11.00
C GLN A 135 7.29 -31.46 -11.52
N LEU A 136 6.65 -30.28 -11.50
CA LEU A 136 5.30 -30.09 -12.03
C LEU A 136 5.25 -30.28 -13.56
N ARG A 137 6.25 -29.82 -14.31
CA ARG A 137 6.33 -30.06 -15.77
C ARG A 137 6.37 -31.56 -16.07
N GLY A 138 7.23 -32.29 -15.37
CA GLY A 138 7.27 -33.75 -15.45
C GLY A 138 6.00 -34.46 -14.95
N GLU A 139 5.14 -33.83 -14.15
CA GLU A 139 3.79 -34.33 -13.85
C GLU A 139 2.82 -34.13 -15.02
N PHE A 140 2.77 -32.92 -15.60
CA PHE A 140 1.90 -32.62 -16.74
C PHE A 140 2.25 -33.48 -17.97
N GLU A 141 3.54 -33.69 -18.25
CA GLU A 141 4.01 -34.56 -19.32
C GLU A 141 3.55 -36.02 -19.12
N ARG A 142 3.58 -36.52 -17.87
CA ARG A 142 3.04 -37.85 -17.52
C ARG A 142 1.51 -37.92 -17.56
N GLU A 143 0.81 -36.80 -17.35
CA GLU A 143 -0.63 -36.67 -17.61
C GLU A 143 -0.95 -36.54 -19.12
N GLY A 144 0.05 -36.47 -20.00
CA GLY A 144 -0.13 -36.28 -21.45
C GLY A 144 -0.50 -34.85 -21.85
N LYS A 145 -0.39 -33.89 -20.93
CA LYS A 145 -0.63 -32.47 -21.18
C LYS A 145 0.63 -31.83 -21.74
N LYS A 146 0.51 -31.26 -22.94
CA LYS A 146 1.55 -30.39 -23.48
C LYS A 146 1.59 -29.06 -22.73
N LEU A 147 2.81 -28.56 -22.55
CA LEU A 147 3.10 -27.26 -21.94
C LEU A 147 3.94 -26.41 -22.90
N PRO A 148 3.88 -25.07 -22.80
CA PRO A 148 4.75 -24.21 -23.57
C PRO A 148 6.22 -24.44 -23.16
N PRO A 149 7.17 -24.34 -24.11
CA PRO A 149 8.59 -24.46 -23.80
C PRO A 149 9.02 -23.38 -22.78
N LYS A 150 10.09 -23.65 -22.04
CA LYS A 150 10.77 -22.60 -21.28
C LYS A 150 11.38 -21.61 -22.29
N VAL A 151 11.10 -20.33 -22.11
CA VAL A 151 11.67 -19.23 -22.90
C VAL A 151 12.81 -18.64 -22.09
N ASP A 152 13.99 -18.52 -22.69
CA ASP A 152 15.12 -17.85 -22.07
C ASP A 152 14.80 -16.36 -21.88
N SER A 153 14.92 -15.87 -20.64
CA SER A 153 14.61 -14.49 -20.27
C SER A 153 15.83 -13.83 -19.63
N GLN A 154 16.15 -12.61 -20.05
CA GLN A 154 17.18 -11.76 -19.43
C GLN A 154 16.76 -11.31 -18.02
N VAL A 155 15.46 -11.36 -17.72
CA VAL A 155 14.81 -10.83 -16.50
C VAL A 155 14.75 -11.90 -15.38
N PHE A 156 15.38 -13.06 -15.57
CA PHE A 156 15.28 -14.22 -14.67
C PHE A 156 15.87 -14.00 -13.26
N ASP A 157 16.94 -13.20 -13.13
CA ASP A 157 17.56 -12.90 -11.83
C ASP A 157 17.35 -11.42 -11.41
N SER A 158 16.38 -11.18 -10.53
CA SER A 158 16.13 -9.85 -9.94
C SER A 158 17.30 -9.27 -9.12
N ASN A 159 18.38 -10.04 -8.89
CA ASN A 159 19.61 -9.58 -8.25
C ASN A 159 20.48 -8.71 -9.18
N VAL A 160 20.25 -8.71 -10.50
CA VAL A 160 20.90 -7.77 -11.43
C VAL A 160 20.54 -6.31 -11.15
N ILE A 161 19.46 -6.06 -10.39
CA ILE A 161 19.06 -4.75 -9.86
C ILE A 161 19.96 -4.37 -8.67
N THR A 162 21.26 -4.22 -8.93
CA THR A 162 22.29 -3.87 -7.95
C THR A 162 23.38 -3.01 -8.63
N PRO A 163 23.95 -1.98 -7.99
CA PRO A 163 25.03 -1.17 -8.57
C PRO A 163 26.20 -1.96 -9.12
N GLY A 164 26.72 -1.53 -10.28
CA GLY A 164 27.87 -2.16 -10.95
C GLY A 164 27.53 -3.31 -11.90
N THR A 165 26.27 -3.75 -11.98
CA THR A 165 25.85 -4.72 -13.01
C THR A 165 25.75 -4.07 -14.38
N GLU A 166 25.88 -4.87 -15.43
CA GLU A 166 25.69 -4.43 -16.82
C GLU A 166 24.30 -3.82 -17.02
N PHE A 167 23.25 -4.45 -16.47
CA PHE A 167 21.88 -3.92 -16.47
C PHE A 167 21.79 -2.48 -15.94
N MET A 168 22.41 -2.17 -14.79
CA MET A 168 22.38 -0.81 -14.24
C MET A 168 23.17 0.20 -15.08
N SER A 169 24.22 -0.24 -15.79
CA SER A 169 24.97 0.59 -16.75
C SER A 169 24.08 0.96 -17.94
N THR A 170 23.49 -0.04 -18.60
CA THR A 170 22.56 0.15 -19.73
C THR A 170 21.33 0.96 -19.33
N LEU A 171 20.78 0.75 -18.13
CA LEU A 171 19.68 1.55 -17.59
C LEU A 171 20.03 3.04 -17.45
N SER A 172 21.27 3.38 -17.04
CA SER A 172 21.71 4.78 -17.01
C SER A 172 21.70 5.41 -18.40
N PHE A 173 22.16 4.69 -19.43
CA PHE A 173 22.07 5.18 -20.82
C PHE A 173 20.63 5.30 -21.32
N ALA A 174 19.77 4.31 -21.05
CA ALA A 174 18.35 4.33 -21.41
C ALA A 174 17.60 5.52 -20.77
N LEU A 175 17.84 5.79 -19.48
CA LEU A 175 17.22 6.93 -18.78
C LEU A 175 17.76 8.28 -19.29
N ARG A 176 19.05 8.39 -19.63
CA ARG A 176 19.62 9.58 -20.27
C ARG A 176 18.92 9.87 -21.60
N TYR A 177 18.76 8.84 -22.45
CA TYR A 177 18.00 8.95 -23.70
C TYR A 177 16.55 9.41 -23.47
N TYR A 178 15.82 8.76 -22.56
CA TYR A 178 14.43 9.12 -22.23
C TYR A 178 14.29 10.58 -21.75
N ILE A 179 15.21 11.08 -20.93
CA ILE A 179 15.27 12.49 -20.50
C ILE A 179 15.48 13.43 -21.71
N HIS A 180 16.39 13.07 -22.63
CA HIS A 180 16.58 13.83 -23.88
C HIS A 180 15.31 13.80 -24.76
N VAL A 181 14.63 12.67 -24.92
CA VAL A 181 13.37 12.58 -25.67
C VAL A 181 12.29 13.48 -25.05
N ARG A 182 12.03 13.36 -23.75
CA ARG A 182 10.93 14.09 -23.07
C ARG A 182 11.17 15.59 -23.01
N LEU A 183 12.38 16.05 -22.70
CA LEU A 183 12.69 17.50 -22.69
C LEU A 183 12.59 18.16 -24.09
N ASN A 184 12.79 17.41 -25.18
CA ASN A 184 12.61 17.93 -26.54
C ASN A 184 11.12 17.91 -27.00
N SER A 185 10.33 16.94 -26.53
CA SER A 185 8.95 16.69 -27.00
C SER A 185 7.86 17.28 -26.10
N ASP A 186 7.85 16.96 -24.81
CA ASP A 186 6.75 17.23 -23.89
C ASP A 186 6.68 18.72 -23.46
N PRO A 187 5.52 19.40 -23.57
CA PRO A 187 5.37 20.80 -23.18
C PRO A 187 5.63 21.10 -21.69
N GLY A 188 5.23 20.21 -20.78
CA GLY A 188 5.43 20.37 -19.34
C GLY A 188 6.88 20.20 -18.90
N TRP A 189 7.67 19.41 -19.62
CA TRP A 189 9.11 19.24 -19.34
C TRP A 189 9.96 20.47 -19.74
N LYS A 190 9.51 21.32 -20.69
CA LYS A 190 10.36 22.37 -21.30
C LYS A 190 10.96 23.40 -20.34
N ASN A 191 10.32 23.61 -19.18
CA ASN A 191 10.75 24.60 -18.19
C ASN A 191 11.39 23.99 -16.93
N ILE A 192 11.44 22.66 -16.80
CA ILE A 192 12.00 22.01 -15.60
C ILE A 192 13.49 21.74 -15.74
N LYS A 193 14.13 21.59 -14.58
CA LYS A 193 15.45 20.96 -14.43
C LYS A 193 15.24 19.47 -14.24
N VAL A 194 16.05 18.63 -14.86
CA VAL A 194 16.05 17.18 -14.60
C VAL A 194 17.40 16.77 -14.04
N ILE A 195 17.42 16.06 -12.91
CA ILE A 195 18.64 15.49 -12.33
C ILE A 195 18.53 13.98 -12.33
N LEU A 196 19.52 13.30 -12.92
CA LEU A 196 19.70 11.85 -12.85
C LEU A 196 20.85 11.52 -11.90
N SER A 197 20.55 10.83 -10.80
CA SER A 197 21.50 10.28 -9.85
C SER A 197 21.57 8.76 -10.03
N ASP A 198 22.43 8.31 -10.94
CA ASP A 198 22.52 6.89 -11.31
C ASP A 198 23.26 6.02 -10.28
N ALA A 199 23.37 4.73 -10.58
CA ALA A 199 23.94 3.72 -9.66
C ALA A 199 25.45 3.88 -9.40
N ASN A 200 26.16 4.70 -10.18
CA ASN A 200 27.56 5.04 -9.92
C ASN A 200 27.73 6.24 -8.97
N VAL A 201 26.64 6.91 -8.58
CA VAL A 201 26.62 7.91 -7.50
C VAL A 201 26.28 7.21 -6.17
N PRO A 202 27.20 7.11 -5.19
CA PRO A 202 27.00 6.35 -3.94
C PRO A 202 25.87 6.89 -3.05
N GLY A 203 25.21 5.97 -2.35
CA GLY A 203 24.05 6.21 -1.50
C GLY A 203 22.76 5.58 -2.04
N GLU A 204 21.89 5.18 -1.14
CA GLU A 204 20.53 4.69 -1.43
C GLU A 204 19.68 5.81 -2.07
N GLY A 205 18.80 5.49 -3.02
CA GLY A 205 18.07 6.47 -3.83
C GLY A 205 17.30 7.49 -2.99
N GLU A 206 16.56 7.00 -1.99
CA GLU A 206 15.89 7.82 -0.98
C GLU A 206 16.85 8.74 -0.22
N HIS A 207 18.01 8.25 0.23
CA HIS A 207 18.97 9.06 0.97
C HIS A 207 19.74 10.05 0.09
N LYS A 208 19.87 9.80 -1.22
CA LYS A 208 20.37 10.79 -2.20
C LYS A 208 19.35 11.92 -2.41
N ILE A 209 18.07 11.59 -2.58
CA ILE A 209 16.95 12.57 -2.61
C ILE A 209 16.94 13.44 -1.34
N MET A 210 16.98 12.81 -0.16
CA MET A 210 16.96 13.55 1.11
C MET A 210 18.22 14.41 1.29
N SER A 211 19.36 14.01 0.74
CA SER A 211 20.57 14.84 0.73
C SER A 211 20.41 16.07 -0.17
N TYR A 212 19.82 15.92 -1.36
CA TYR A 212 19.46 17.06 -2.21
C TYR A 212 18.56 18.06 -1.48
N ILE A 213 17.48 17.59 -0.84
CA ILE A 213 16.51 18.45 -0.15
C ILE A 213 17.17 19.17 1.03
N ARG A 214 17.85 18.45 1.93
CA ARG A 214 18.51 19.04 3.11
C ARG A 214 19.60 20.04 2.74
N CYS A 215 20.45 19.74 1.74
CA CYS A 215 21.53 20.63 1.34
C CYS A 215 21.00 21.88 0.62
N ASN A 216 19.91 21.79 -0.15
CA ASN A 216 19.26 22.97 -0.72
C ASN A 216 18.57 23.84 0.35
N LYS A 217 17.79 23.23 1.25
CA LYS A 217 17.04 23.91 2.32
C LYS A 217 17.90 24.88 3.15
N ASN A 218 19.13 24.46 3.46
CA ASN A 218 20.02 25.18 4.35
C ASN A 218 20.81 26.33 3.69
N HIS A 219 20.64 26.56 2.37
CA HIS A 219 21.36 27.63 1.65
C HIS A 219 20.51 28.89 1.41
N PRO A 220 21.15 30.08 1.34
CA PRO A 220 20.49 31.30 0.88
C PRO A 220 19.85 31.14 -0.50
N GLY A 221 18.72 31.83 -0.73
CA GLY A 221 17.99 31.79 -2.00
C GLY A 221 17.03 30.60 -2.16
N TYR A 222 17.06 29.60 -1.26
CA TYR A 222 16.06 28.54 -1.23
C TYR A 222 14.66 29.08 -0.88
N ASN A 223 13.63 28.55 -1.53
CA ASN A 223 12.23 28.87 -1.25
C ASN A 223 11.62 27.90 -0.22
N PRO A 224 11.26 28.34 1.00
CA PRO A 224 10.65 27.47 2.02
C PRO A 224 9.19 27.10 1.73
N ASN A 225 8.61 27.57 0.62
CA ASN A 225 7.27 27.20 0.17
C ASN A 225 7.31 26.22 -1.01
N THR A 226 8.45 25.54 -1.22
CA THR A 226 8.61 24.57 -2.32
C THR A 226 7.72 23.37 -2.07
N HIS A 227 6.92 22.97 -3.06
CA HIS A 227 6.02 21.82 -2.97
C HIS A 227 6.72 20.56 -3.49
N HIS A 228 6.99 19.63 -2.57
CA HIS A 228 7.72 18.38 -2.81
C HIS A 228 6.76 17.20 -2.96
N CYS A 229 6.91 16.42 -4.03
CA CYS A 229 6.26 15.12 -4.20
C CYS A 229 7.32 14.03 -4.34
N LEU A 230 7.31 13.03 -3.47
CA LEU A 230 8.22 11.87 -3.53
C LEU A 230 7.44 10.63 -3.94
N TYR A 231 7.80 9.99 -5.05
CA TYR A 231 7.29 8.66 -5.38
C TYR A 231 8.09 7.57 -4.65
N GLY A 232 7.38 6.63 -4.03
CA GLY A 232 7.94 5.37 -3.54
C GLY A 232 7.00 4.65 -2.58
N LEU A 233 7.18 3.33 -2.43
CA LEU A 233 6.28 2.49 -1.62
C LEU A 233 6.72 2.34 -0.15
N ASP A 234 8.00 2.58 0.15
CA ASP A 234 8.63 2.24 1.41
C ASP A 234 8.23 3.13 2.61
N ALA A 235 8.25 2.53 3.80
CA ALA A 235 7.77 3.17 5.03
C ALA A 235 8.77 4.19 5.59
N ASP A 236 10.07 3.96 5.35
CA ASP A 236 11.15 4.84 5.81
C ASP A 236 11.07 6.20 5.10
N LEU A 237 10.58 6.26 3.85
CA LEU A 237 10.24 7.50 3.13
C LEU A 237 9.35 8.45 3.93
N ILE A 238 8.39 7.92 4.72
CA ILE A 238 7.48 8.73 5.55
C ILE A 238 8.26 9.40 6.70
N MET A 239 9.19 8.67 7.30
CA MET A 239 10.03 9.16 8.40
C MET A 239 11.10 10.13 7.89
N LEU A 240 11.71 9.84 6.74
CA LEU A 240 12.66 10.70 6.06
C LEU A 240 12.00 12.03 5.64
N SER A 241 10.80 11.97 5.06
CA SER A 241 10.02 13.16 4.69
C SER A 241 9.69 14.03 5.90
N LEU A 242 9.30 13.42 7.02
CA LEU A 242 9.13 14.14 8.29
C LEU A 242 10.44 14.79 8.78
N ALA A 243 11.57 14.10 8.67
CA ALA A 243 12.92 14.56 9.07
C ALA A 243 13.51 15.68 8.18
N THR A 244 12.94 15.94 7.00
CA THR A 244 13.32 17.14 6.21
C THR A 244 12.88 18.45 6.89
N HIS A 245 11.88 18.39 7.76
CA HIS A 245 11.11 19.54 8.24
C HIS A 245 10.60 20.47 7.13
N GLU A 246 10.40 19.97 5.92
CA GLU A 246 9.56 20.67 4.94
C GLU A 246 8.09 20.56 5.33
N ILE A 247 7.32 21.57 4.93
CA ILE A 247 5.89 21.65 5.23
C ILE A 247 5.07 21.12 4.06
N HIS A 248 5.36 21.58 2.84
CA HIS A 248 4.61 21.22 1.63
C HIS A 248 5.21 19.95 1.01
N PHE A 249 4.99 18.81 1.67
CA PHE A 249 5.56 17.53 1.27
C PHE A 249 4.45 16.45 1.19
N SER A 250 4.37 15.76 0.06
CA SER A 250 3.52 14.58 -0.14
C SER A 250 4.35 13.39 -0.63
N ILE A 251 3.92 12.18 -0.31
CA ILE A 251 4.45 10.95 -0.90
C ILE A 251 3.38 10.36 -1.83
N LEU A 252 3.72 10.16 -3.10
CA LEU A 252 2.89 9.47 -4.08
C LEU A 252 3.22 7.97 -4.05
N ARG A 253 2.19 7.12 -4.02
CA ARG A 253 2.35 5.67 -3.92
C ARG A 253 1.17 4.94 -4.57
N GLU A 254 1.41 3.69 -4.95
CA GLU A 254 0.32 2.77 -5.31
C GLU A 254 -0.53 2.43 -4.07
N VAL A 255 -1.84 2.30 -4.27
CA VAL A 255 -2.75 1.76 -3.25
C VAL A 255 -2.44 0.29 -3.03
N VAL A 256 -2.18 -0.07 -1.78
CA VAL A 256 -1.90 -1.47 -1.37
C VAL A 256 -3.16 -2.08 -0.78
N PHE A 257 -3.89 -2.83 -1.62
CA PHE A 257 -4.99 -3.69 -1.16
C PHE A 257 -4.46 -4.74 -0.19
N PHE A 258 -5.21 -5.07 0.86
CA PHE A 258 -4.83 -6.14 1.78
C PHE A 258 -5.58 -7.45 1.47
N PRO A 259 -5.02 -8.63 1.81
CA PRO A 259 -5.70 -9.90 1.59
C PRO A 259 -7.09 -9.95 2.26
N GLY A 260 -8.14 -10.16 1.46
CA GLY A 260 -9.55 -10.01 1.86
C GLY A 260 -10.21 -8.67 1.48
N GLU A 261 -9.48 -7.80 0.78
CA GLU A 261 -9.96 -6.57 0.10
C GLU A 261 -9.63 -6.61 -1.42
N GLU A 262 -8.68 -7.49 -1.81
CA GLU A 262 -8.47 -8.01 -3.18
C GLU A 262 -9.65 -8.88 -3.68
N ASP A 263 -10.43 -9.46 -2.76
CA ASP A 263 -11.66 -10.19 -3.07
C ASP A 263 -12.65 -9.23 -3.74
N ARG A 264 -12.83 -9.37 -5.06
CA ARG A 264 -13.79 -8.58 -5.85
C ARG A 264 -15.14 -8.50 -5.12
N CYS A 265 -15.58 -7.28 -4.84
CA CYS A 265 -16.82 -7.00 -4.12
C CYS A 265 -17.97 -7.79 -4.74
N PHE A 266 -18.55 -8.71 -3.96
CA PHE A 266 -19.54 -9.69 -4.44
C PHE A 266 -20.80 -9.09 -5.07
N LEU A 267 -21.03 -7.77 -4.91
CA LEU A 267 -22.17 -7.05 -5.46
C LEU A 267 -21.88 -6.31 -6.78
N CYS A 268 -20.65 -5.86 -7.03
CA CYS A 268 -20.31 -5.05 -8.22
C CYS A 268 -19.08 -5.53 -9.01
N GLY A 269 -18.29 -6.46 -8.49
CA GLY A 269 -17.11 -7.03 -9.13
C GLY A 269 -15.83 -6.16 -9.08
N GLN A 270 -15.86 -5.00 -8.44
CA GLN A 270 -14.69 -4.13 -8.24
C GLN A 270 -13.86 -4.56 -7.03
N VAL A 271 -12.55 -4.30 -7.04
CA VAL A 271 -11.65 -4.51 -5.88
C VAL A 271 -11.65 -3.28 -4.96
N GLY A 272 -11.07 -3.40 -3.76
CA GLY A 272 -10.76 -2.27 -2.89
C GLY A 272 -11.87 -1.83 -1.92
N HIS A 273 -13.09 -2.37 -2.03
CA HIS A 273 -14.15 -2.16 -1.04
C HIS A 273 -14.94 -3.44 -0.76
N ARG A 274 -15.64 -3.49 0.38
CA ARG A 274 -16.43 -4.65 0.78
C ARG A 274 -17.87 -4.53 0.30
N ALA A 275 -18.54 -5.68 0.15
CA ALA A 275 -19.97 -5.74 -0.17
C ALA A 275 -20.90 -5.04 0.86
N ALA A 276 -20.42 -4.73 2.08
CA ALA A 276 -21.15 -3.94 3.06
C ALA A 276 -21.08 -2.42 2.81
N ASP A 277 -20.05 -1.99 2.08
CA ASP A 277 -19.63 -0.60 1.89
C ASP A 277 -19.70 -0.22 0.38
N CYS A 278 -20.52 -0.96 -0.39
CA CYS A 278 -20.64 -0.83 -1.85
C CYS A 278 -21.73 0.16 -2.25
N GLU A 279 -21.37 1.21 -2.99
CA GLU A 279 -22.31 2.25 -3.45
C GLU A 279 -23.19 1.83 -4.64
N GLY A 280 -23.03 0.61 -5.16
CA GLY A 280 -23.93 0.03 -6.17
C GLY A 280 -23.67 0.42 -7.62
N ASN A 281 -22.52 1.03 -7.93
CA ASN A 281 -22.08 1.27 -9.30
C ASN A 281 -21.75 -0.07 -9.99
N LEU A 282 -22.63 -0.50 -10.90
CA LEU A 282 -22.47 -1.74 -11.67
C LEU A 282 -21.36 -1.58 -12.72
N LYS A 283 -20.48 -2.58 -12.83
CA LYS A 283 -19.61 -2.72 -14.01
C LYS A 283 -20.47 -2.97 -15.25
N ARG A 284 -20.08 -2.44 -16.42
CA ARG A 284 -20.68 -2.82 -17.72
C ARG A 284 -20.64 -4.34 -17.87
N LYS A 285 -21.68 -4.94 -18.46
CA LYS A 285 -21.87 -6.41 -18.49
C LYS A 285 -20.72 -7.07 -19.26
N ALA A 286 -19.99 -7.98 -18.62
CA ALA A 286 -19.16 -8.93 -19.35
C ALA A 286 -20.10 -9.88 -20.11
N GLY A 287 -20.12 -9.78 -21.45
CA GLY A 287 -21.03 -10.57 -22.29
C GLY A 287 -21.36 -9.95 -23.65
N GLU A 288 -21.09 -8.66 -23.87
CA GLU A 288 -21.06 -8.07 -25.21
C GLU A 288 -19.84 -8.63 -25.98
N MET A 289 -20.12 -9.34 -27.08
CA MET A 289 -19.12 -9.65 -28.11
C MET A 289 -18.87 -8.38 -28.92
N LEU A 290 -18.08 -7.47 -28.35
CA LEU A 290 -17.41 -6.43 -29.13
C LEU A 290 -16.43 -7.10 -30.10
N ASP A 291 -16.19 -6.49 -31.26
CA ASP A 291 -15.17 -6.96 -32.21
C ASP A 291 -13.77 -6.97 -31.56
N ASN A 292 -12.81 -7.67 -32.18
CA ASN A 292 -11.45 -7.94 -31.67
C ASN A 292 -10.54 -6.70 -31.56
N THR A 293 -11.01 -5.64 -30.90
CA THR A 293 -10.35 -4.33 -30.73
C THR A 293 -10.51 -3.72 -29.32
N GLU A 294 -11.47 -4.17 -28.50
CA GLU A 294 -11.69 -3.67 -27.12
C GLU A 294 -11.36 -4.71 -26.01
N ALA A 295 -10.40 -5.61 -26.24
CA ALA A 295 -10.01 -6.61 -25.25
C ALA A 295 -9.18 -6.06 -24.07
N ASP A 296 -8.49 -4.93 -24.25
CA ASP A 296 -7.38 -4.47 -23.41
C ASP A 296 -7.71 -3.36 -22.39
N VAL A 297 -8.95 -3.32 -21.87
CA VAL A 297 -9.29 -2.43 -20.73
C VAL A 297 -8.74 -3.01 -19.42
N VAL A 298 -7.42 -3.03 -19.30
CA VAL A 298 -6.68 -3.39 -18.08
C VAL A 298 -7.03 -2.39 -16.99
N VAL A 299 -7.53 -2.88 -15.86
CA VAL A 299 -7.91 -2.03 -14.72
C VAL A 299 -6.64 -1.52 -14.04
N LYS A 300 -6.18 -0.33 -14.44
CA LYS A 300 -5.02 0.35 -13.86
C LYS A 300 -5.07 0.35 -12.33
N LYS A 301 -3.98 -0.07 -11.69
CA LYS A 301 -3.75 0.10 -10.25
C LYS A 301 -3.84 1.58 -9.86
N PRO A 302 -4.65 1.96 -8.84
CA PRO A 302 -4.83 3.37 -8.45
C PRO A 302 -3.71 3.85 -7.52
N TYR A 303 -3.59 5.18 -7.41
CA TYR A 303 -2.58 5.87 -6.59
C TYR A 303 -3.23 6.72 -5.49
N GLU A 304 -2.44 6.96 -4.45
CA GLU A 304 -2.78 7.80 -3.30
C GLU A 304 -1.61 8.74 -2.94
N PHE A 305 -1.93 9.96 -2.53
CA PHE A 305 -0.99 10.88 -1.88
C PHE A 305 -1.07 10.73 -0.36
N VAL A 306 0.09 10.61 0.29
CA VAL A 306 0.26 10.70 1.74
C VAL A 306 0.77 12.10 2.08
N ASN A 307 -0.13 12.96 2.58
CA ASN A 307 0.12 14.37 2.81
C ASN A 307 0.79 14.60 4.18
N ILE A 308 2.10 14.92 4.18
CA ILE A 308 2.93 14.94 5.40
C ILE A 308 2.57 16.13 6.32
N TRP A 309 2.06 17.25 5.81
CA TRP A 309 1.58 18.34 6.67
C TRP A 309 0.41 17.91 7.56
N ILE A 310 -0.51 17.08 7.03
CA ILE A 310 -1.64 16.56 7.80
C ILE A 310 -1.14 15.57 8.87
N LEU A 311 -0.14 14.74 8.54
CA LEU A 311 0.52 13.89 9.52
C LEU A 311 1.21 14.70 10.63
N ARG A 312 1.84 15.84 10.30
CA ARG A 312 2.45 16.76 11.27
C ARG A 312 1.40 17.38 12.20
N GLU A 313 0.19 17.70 11.71
CA GLU A 313 -0.94 18.12 12.54
C GLU A 313 -1.44 17.01 13.48
N TYR A 314 -1.63 15.80 12.97
CA TYR A 314 -2.02 14.64 13.78
C TYR A 314 -0.99 14.36 14.90
N LEU A 315 0.30 14.38 14.59
CA LEU A 315 1.37 14.19 15.57
C LEU A 315 1.43 15.34 16.58
N GLU A 316 1.14 16.59 16.18
CA GLU A 316 1.03 17.71 17.12
C GLU A 316 -0.03 17.46 18.19
N HIS A 317 -1.15 16.84 17.82
CA HIS A 317 -2.24 16.52 18.75
C HIS A 317 -2.01 15.22 19.54
N ASP A 318 -1.50 14.14 18.92
CA ASP A 318 -1.37 12.83 19.57
C ASP A 318 -0.14 12.74 20.49
N MET A 319 0.98 13.39 20.14
CA MET A 319 2.21 13.37 20.97
C MET A 319 2.18 14.37 22.13
N GLN A 320 1.21 15.28 22.19
CA GLN A 320 1.04 16.22 23.30
C GLN A 320 0.16 15.64 24.42
N ASN A 321 0.48 16.00 25.68
CA ASN A 321 -0.37 15.68 26.82
C ASN A 321 -1.49 16.73 26.93
N PRO A 322 -2.79 16.36 26.97
CA PRO A 322 -3.89 17.31 27.11
C PRO A 322 -3.81 18.22 28.36
N ASN A 323 -3.11 17.77 29.40
CA ASN A 323 -2.96 18.47 30.67
C ASN A 323 -1.72 19.40 30.74
N GLN A 324 -1.05 19.68 29.61
CA GLN A 324 0.23 20.41 29.60
C GLN A 324 0.06 21.89 29.22
N GLN A 325 0.31 22.79 30.19
CA GLN A 325 0.10 24.25 30.03
C GLN A 325 1.08 24.96 29.08
N SER A 326 2.18 24.31 28.68
CA SER A 326 3.19 24.88 27.78
C SER A 326 3.36 24.02 26.53
N LYS A 327 3.05 24.59 25.36
CA LYS A 327 3.20 23.94 24.05
C LYS A 327 4.65 23.50 23.82
N LYS A 328 4.87 22.26 23.39
CA LYS A 328 6.19 21.77 22.94
C LYS A 328 6.50 22.31 21.54
N ASN A 329 7.77 22.47 21.20
CA ASN A 329 8.18 22.61 19.79
C ASN A 329 7.73 21.34 19.03
N LEU A 330 7.04 21.53 17.90
CA LEU A 330 6.51 20.46 17.06
C LEU A 330 7.62 19.71 16.32
N ASP A 331 8.65 20.40 15.81
CA ASP A 331 9.75 19.72 15.12
C ASP A 331 10.44 18.74 16.09
N ARG A 332 10.75 19.18 17.30
CA ARG A 332 11.32 18.31 18.35
C ARG A 332 10.39 17.18 18.83
N LEU A 333 9.08 17.29 18.61
CA LEU A 333 8.14 16.19 18.83
C LEU A 333 8.15 15.18 17.67
N ILE A 334 8.45 15.63 16.46
CA ILE A 334 8.63 14.80 15.27
C ILE A 334 9.99 14.09 15.33
N ASP A 335 11.07 14.78 15.75
CA ASP A 335 12.39 14.19 16.05
C ASP A 335 12.22 13.00 17.02
N ASP A 336 11.54 13.22 18.14
CA ASP A 336 11.25 12.20 19.14
C ASP A 336 10.31 11.09 18.62
N PHE A 337 9.34 11.40 17.74
CA PHE A 337 8.44 10.41 17.14
C PHE A 337 9.19 9.43 16.20
N ILE A 338 10.01 9.98 15.30
CA ILE A 338 10.84 9.19 14.38
C ILE A 338 11.78 8.29 15.20
N PHE A 339 12.44 8.85 16.21
CA PHE A 339 13.35 8.10 17.06
C PHE A 339 12.68 6.97 17.85
N ILE A 340 11.47 7.16 18.41
CA ILE A 340 10.79 6.04 19.09
C ILE A 340 10.39 4.93 18.11
N CYS A 341 10.08 5.24 16.85
CA CYS A 341 9.73 4.23 15.86
C CYS A 341 10.92 3.31 15.50
N PHE A 342 12.17 3.79 15.52
CA PHE A 342 13.35 2.96 15.26
C PHE A 342 13.46 1.73 16.18
N PHE A 343 12.94 1.78 17.42
CA PHE A 343 12.95 0.63 18.35
C PHE A 343 12.07 -0.54 17.93
N VAL A 344 11.05 -0.30 17.09
CA VAL A 344 10.20 -1.38 16.54
C VAL A 344 10.91 -2.12 15.39
N GLY A 345 12.07 -1.59 14.96
CA GLY A 345 12.94 -2.09 13.91
C GLY A 345 13.15 -1.05 12.82
N ASN A 346 14.05 -1.36 11.89
CA ASN A 346 14.36 -0.63 10.66
C ASN A 346 15.19 -1.59 9.78
N ASP A 347 15.86 -1.09 8.73
CA ASP A 347 16.73 -1.92 7.87
C ASP A 347 18.13 -2.17 8.43
N PHE A 348 18.59 -1.34 9.38
CA PHE A 348 19.98 -1.32 9.88
C PHE A 348 20.13 -2.05 11.23
N LEU A 349 19.04 -2.17 12.00
CA LEU A 349 18.97 -2.87 13.29
C LEU A 349 17.79 -3.86 13.34
N PRO A 350 18.01 -5.08 13.89
CA PRO A 350 16.93 -6.01 14.14
C PRO A 350 15.91 -5.43 15.14
N HIS A 351 14.64 -5.79 14.95
CA HIS A 351 13.57 -5.44 15.88
C HIS A 351 13.83 -6.01 17.28
N MET A 352 13.57 -5.22 18.33
CA MET A 352 13.62 -5.72 19.71
C MET A 352 12.58 -6.83 19.90
N PRO A 353 12.89 -7.95 20.57
CA PRO A 353 11.90 -9.01 20.83
C PRO A 353 10.63 -8.50 21.51
N THR A 354 10.79 -7.47 22.35
CA THR A 354 9.74 -6.77 23.09
C THR A 354 8.71 -6.04 22.22
N LEU A 355 9.05 -5.65 20.98
CA LEU A 355 8.28 -4.65 20.21
C LEU A 355 7.90 -5.17 18.81
N GLU A 356 6.60 -5.25 18.53
CA GLU A 356 6.06 -5.56 17.20
C GLU A 356 4.83 -4.68 16.91
N ILE A 357 4.77 -4.05 15.73
CA ILE A 357 3.67 -3.13 15.34
C ILE A 357 2.30 -3.79 15.51
N ARG A 358 2.19 -5.08 15.15
CA ARG A 358 0.96 -5.88 15.21
C ARG A 358 0.46 -6.14 16.65
N GLU A 359 1.28 -5.85 17.65
CA GLU A 359 0.98 -5.94 19.09
C GLU A 359 0.86 -4.55 19.74
N GLY A 360 0.66 -3.48 18.95
CA GLY A 360 0.47 -2.11 19.48
C GLY A 360 1.74 -1.48 20.06
N ALA A 361 2.91 -1.84 19.52
CA ALA A 361 4.19 -1.35 20.03
C ALA A 361 4.34 0.18 19.92
N ILE A 362 3.81 0.81 18.86
CA ILE A 362 3.95 2.26 18.67
C ILE A 362 3.06 3.00 19.68
N GLU A 363 1.84 2.52 19.95
CA GLU A 363 0.95 3.03 20.99
C GLU A 363 1.56 2.90 22.40
N LEU A 364 2.24 1.78 22.68
CA LEU A 364 3.00 1.60 23.93
C LEU A 364 4.13 2.63 24.03
N LEU A 365 4.91 2.82 22.98
CA LEU A 365 6.03 3.78 22.94
C LEU A 365 5.52 5.23 23.11
N MET A 366 4.48 5.62 22.38
CA MET A 366 3.82 6.94 22.49
C MET A 366 3.21 7.15 23.89
N SER A 367 2.58 6.12 24.47
CA SER A 367 2.01 6.19 25.83
C SER A 367 3.09 6.34 26.90
N VAL A 368 4.18 5.57 26.81
CA VAL A 368 5.34 5.70 27.71
C VAL A 368 6.01 7.08 27.54
N TYR A 369 6.13 7.57 26.31
CA TYR A 369 6.66 8.90 26.01
C TYR A 369 5.80 9.99 26.66
N LYS A 370 4.49 10.03 26.34
CA LYS A 370 3.52 10.97 26.93
C LYS A 370 3.59 10.95 28.46
N ASN A 371 3.63 9.77 29.07
CA ASN A 371 3.64 9.63 30.54
C ASN A 371 4.97 9.99 31.22
N LYS A 372 6.12 9.75 30.61
CA LYS A 372 7.44 10.07 31.20
C LYS A 372 7.95 11.48 30.84
N PHE A 373 7.56 12.02 29.68
CA PHE A 373 8.06 13.28 29.12
C PHE A 373 7.00 14.39 29.09
N ARG A 374 6.18 14.47 30.16
CA ARG A 374 5.17 15.53 30.43
C ARG A 374 5.74 16.95 30.63
N SER A 375 7.06 17.10 30.67
CA SER A 375 7.73 18.40 30.83
C SER A 375 8.22 18.89 29.47
N ALA A 376 7.88 20.13 29.10
CA ALA A 376 8.23 20.70 27.79
C ALA A 376 9.74 20.87 27.54
N LYS A 377 10.59 20.74 28.56
CA LYS A 377 12.07 20.86 28.47
C LYS A 377 12.79 19.50 28.42
N LYS A 378 12.10 18.40 28.08
CA LYS A 378 12.71 17.07 27.96
C LYS A 378 12.26 16.40 26.67
N TYR A 379 13.23 16.20 25.79
CA TYR A 379 13.16 15.44 24.56
C TYR A 379 14.14 14.24 24.64
N LEU A 380 13.95 13.23 23.80
CA LEU A 380 14.91 12.13 23.62
C LEU A 380 16.05 12.54 22.67
N THR A 381 15.76 13.48 21.76
CA THR A 381 16.59 13.87 20.62
C THR A 381 16.88 15.36 20.60
N ASP A 382 17.95 15.71 19.88
CA ASP A 382 18.30 17.06 19.42
C ASP A 382 18.87 16.92 17.99
N SER A 383 17.96 16.87 17.02
CA SER A 383 18.26 16.56 15.62
C SER A 383 18.99 15.21 15.53
N SER A 384 20.20 15.14 14.96
CA SER A 384 21.00 13.90 14.90
C SER A 384 21.52 13.41 16.27
N LYS A 385 21.48 14.22 17.33
CA LYS A 385 22.10 13.89 18.62
C LYS A 385 21.09 13.28 19.58
N LEU A 386 21.42 12.11 20.13
CA LEU A 386 20.59 11.43 21.12
C LEU A 386 20.95 11.86 22.54
N ASN A 387 19.94 12.23 23.34
CA ASN A 387 20.11 12.43 24.78
C ASN A 387 20.10 11.06 25.48
N LEU A 388 21.23 10.34 25.43
CA LEU A 388 21.33 8.94 25.89
C LEU A 388 20.78 8.71 27.32
N ARG A 389 20.93 9.69 28.21
CA ARG A 389 20.32 9.71 29.55
C ARG A 389 18.78 9.66 29.55
N ASN A 390 18.15 10.42 28.66
CA ASN A 390 16.69 10.41 28.49
C ASN A 390 16.23 9.16 27.73
N VAL A 391 16.99 8.71 26.72
CA VAL A 391 16.75 7.43 26.02
C VAL A 391 16.76 6.27 27.01
N GLU A 392 17.75 6.18 27.89
CA GLU A 392 17.84 5.14 28.93
C GLU A 392 16.63 5.17 29.88
N ARG A 393 16.17 6.36 30.29
CA ARG A 393 14.96 6.53 31.12
C ARG A 393 13.68 6.12 30.40
N PHE A 394 13.62 6.32 29.09
CA PHE A 394 12.50 5.93 28.24
C PHE A 394 12.46 4.41 28.05
N ILE A 395 13.55 3.81 27.56
CA ILE A 395 13.60 2.39 27.20
C ILE A 395 13.49 1.49 28.44
N LYS A 396 14.05 1.89 29.59
CA LYS A 396 13.81 1.21 30.88
C LYS A 396 12.34 1.21 31.30
N ALA A 397 11.58 2.25 30.95
CA ALA A 397 10.14 2.28 31.24
C ALA A 397 9.36 1.34 30.31
N VAL A 398 9.71 1.27 29.03
CA VAL A 398 9.18 0.25 28.09
C VAL A 398 9.50 -1.17 28.59
N GLY A 399 10.73 -1.38 29.07
CA GLY A 399 11.21 -2.64 29.65
C GLY A 399 10.37 -3.18 30.82
N THR A 400 9.60 -2.33 31.53
CA THR A 400 8.72 -2.79 32.61
C THR A 400 7.51 -3.62 32.13
N TYR A 401 7.15 -3.53 30.84
CA TYR A 401 6.03 -4.24 30.24
C TYR A 401 6.41 -5.60 29.61
N GLU A 402 7.70 -5.89 29.43
CA GLU A 402 8.22 -7.07 28.72
C GLU A 402 7.55 -8.38 29.12
N ASN A 403 7.53 -8.68 30.42
CA ASN A 403 6.98 -9.94 30.91
C ASN A 403 5.47 -10.07 30.62
N GLN A 404 4.72 -8.96 30.62
CA GLN A 404 3.30 -8.96 30.29
C GLN A 404 3.07 -9.17 28.79
N ILE A 405 3.87 -8.51 27.95
CA ILE A 405 3.83 -8.66 26.48
C ILE A 405 4.15 -10.10 26.09
N PHE A 406 5.23 -10.69 26.61
CA PHE A 406 5.62 -12.06 26.30
C PHE A 406 4.59 -13.10 26.80
N GLN A 407 4.05 -12.94 28.01
CA GLN A 407 2.98 -13.81 28.50
C GLN A 407 1.70 -13.69 27.66
N LYS A 408 1.35 -12.49 27.17
CA LYS A 408 0.22 -12.28 26.26
C LYS A 408 0.49 -12.93 24.90
N ARG A 409 1.69 -12.77 24.33
CA ARG A 409 2.11 -13.37 23.05
C ARG A 409 2.04 -14.90 23.09
N ALA A 410 2.62 -15.53 24.11
CA ALA A 410 2.57 -16.98 24.30
C ALA A 410 1.11 -17.49 24.39
N GLN A 411 0.25 -16.81 25.14
CA GLN A 411 -1.19 -17.14 25.23
C GLN A 411 -1.91 -17.01 23.89
N VAL A 412 -1.59 -15.99 23.08
CA VAL A 412 -2.19 -15.78 21.75
C VAL A 412 -1.71 -16.85 20.77
N GLN A 413 -0.41 -17.15 20.75
CA GLN A 413 0.20 -18.16 19.88
C GLN A 413 -0.35 -19.57 20.17
N GLN A 414 -0.48 -19.95 21.44
CA GLN A 414 -1.09 -21.22 21.86
C GLN A 414 -2.58 -21.32 21.45
N ARG A 415 -3.32 -20.20 21.45
CA ARG A 415 -4.71 -20.15 20.95
C ARG A 415 -4.78 -20.24 19.43
N GLN A 416 -3.79 -19.72 18.70
CA GLN A 416 -3.74 -19.77 17.24
C GLN A 416 -3.38 -21.17 16.74
N SER A 417 -2.30 -21.79 17.27
CA SER A 417 -1.94 -23.18 16.93
C SER A 417 -3.06 -24.16 17.30
N GLY A 418 -3.67 -23.99 18.47
CA GLY A 418 -4.83 -24.79 18.90
C GLY A 418 -6.12 -24.60 18.08
N ARG A 419 -6.23 -23.54 17.27
CA ARG A 419 -7.28 -23.41 16.23
C ARG A 419 -6.84 -24.10 14.95
N PHE A 420 -5.67 -23.73 14.43
CA PHE A 420 -5.13 -24.25 13.18
C PHE A 420 -5.09 -25.79 13.14
N ILE A 421 -4.66 -26.44 14.23
CA ILE A 421 -4.68 -27.91 14.36
C ILE A 421 -6.10 -28.48 14.21
N ARG A 422 -7.13 -27.81 14.76
CA ARG A 422 -8.53 -28.26 14.67
C ARG A 422 -9.11 -28.06 13.27
N ASP A 423 -8.76 -26.95 12.63
CA ASP A 423 -9.30 -26.63 11.30
C ASP A 423 -8.61 -27.50 10.22
N LYS A 424 -7.30 -27.73 10.29
CA LYS A 424 -6.58 -28.71 9.46
C LYS A 424 -7.03 -30.17 9.71
N ALA A 425 -7.44 -30.50 10.94
CA ALA A 425 -8.05 -31.80 11.24
C ALA A 425 -9.47 -31.94 10.65
N ARG A 426 -10.26 -30.86 10.60
CA ARG A 426 -11.57 -30.81 9.93
C ARG A 426 -11.46 -30.90 8.40
N GLU A 427 -10.43 -30.29 7.84
CA GLU A 427 -10.09 -30.36 6.42
C GLU A 427 -9.77 -31.80 6.00
N LYS A 428 -8.77 -32.43 6.65
CA LYS A 428 -8.46 -33.86 6.44
C LYS A 428 -9.66 -34.79 6.70
N ALA A 429 -10.55 -34.45 7.63
CA ALA A 429 -11.80 -35.20 7.87
C ALA A 429 -12.86 -35.02 6.78
N ARG A 430 -12.83 -33.94 5.99
CA ARG A 430 -13.65 -33.78 4.78
C ARG A 430 -13.07 -34.58 3.63
N ASP A 431 -11.76 -34.44 3.39
CA ASP A 431 -11.06 -35.10 2.28
C ASP A 431 -11.19 -36.63 2.37
N SER A 432 -10.99 -37.19 3.58
CA SER A 432 -11.14 -38.63 3.82
C SER A 432 -12.59 -39.13 3.67
N VAL A 433 -13.59 -38.35 4.06
CA VAL A 433 -15.02 -38.67 3.81
C VAL A 433 -15.35 -38.62 2.31
N GLN A 434 -14.73 -37.69 1.57
CA GLN A 434 -14.91 -37.56 0.12
C GLN A 434 -14.26 -38.72 -0.65
N ALA A 435 -13.03 -39.11 -0.27
CA ALA A 435 -12.37 -40.30 -0.81
C ALA A 435 -13.10 -41.61 -0.46
N SER A 436 -13.58 -41.76 0.78
CA SER A 436 -14.34 -42.94 1.21
C SER A 436 -15.64 -43.14 0.40
N ARG A 437 -16.31 -42.04 0.00
CA ARG A 437 -17.49 -42.08 -0.87
C ARG A 437 -17.20 -42.61 -2.28
N GLN A 438 -16.00 -42.38 -2.83
CA GLN A 438 -15.61 -42.97 -4.12
C GLN A 438 -15.33 -44.48 -4.01
N PHE A 439 -14.78 -44.94 -2.88
CA PHE A 439 -14.45 -46.36 -2.71
C PHE A 439 -15.68 -47.23 -2.39
N SER A 440 -16.69 -46.68 -1.70
CA SER A 440 -17.92 -47.41 -1.34
C SER A 440 -18.83 -47.77 -2.53
N GLY A 441 -18.59 -47.21 -3.72
CA GLY A 441 -19.47 -47.38 -4.89
C GLY A 441 -19.29 -48.68 -5.68
N LYS A 442 -18.48 -49.64 -5.22
CA LYS A 442 -17.98 -50.75 -6.06
C LYS A 442 -17.98 -52.14 -5.40
N LEU A 443 -18.88 -52.39 -4.43
CA LEU A 443 -19.00 -53.69 -3.76
C LEU A 443 -20.46 -54.14 -3.53
N VAL A 444 -21.16 -54.48 -4.62
CA VAL A 444 -22.30 -55.43 -4.58
C VAL A 444 -22.23 -56.32 -5.83
N GLN A 445 -22.55 -57.60 -5.64
CA GLN A 445 -22.81 -58.63 -6.65
C GLN A 445 -21.59 -59.37 -7.24
N LEU A 446 -21.27 -60.48 -6.59
CA LEU A 446 -20.50 -61.62 -7.10
C LEU A 446 -21.45 -62.83 -7.06
N ASP A 447 -21.58 -63.60 -8.14
CA ASP A 447 -22.01 -65.00 -8.06
C ASP A 447 -21.75 -65.78 -9.37
N SER A 448 -21.72 -67.12 -9.26
CA SER A 448 -21.49 -68.12 -10.33
C SER A 448 -20.08 -68.21 -10.96
N LEU A 449 -19.75 -69.40 -11.48
CA LEU A 449 -18.41 -69.91 -11.81
C LEU A 449 -18.34 -70.37 -13.28
N ASP A 450 -17.13 -70.47 -13.86
CA ASP A 450 -16.56 -71.70 -14.47
C ASP A 450 -15.17 -71.44 -15.11
N GLU A 451 -14.55 -72.47 -15.72
CA GLU A 451 -13.09 -72.64 -15.83
C GLU A 451 -12.43 -72.37 -17.22
N VAL A 452 -11.16 -71.88 -17.15
CA VAL A 452 -10.00 -72.27 -17.99
C VAL A 452 -9.79 -71.73 -19.44
N SER A 453 -8.49 -71.43 -19.70
CA SER A 453 -7.75 -71.31 -20.99
C SER A 453 -7.77 -70.02 -21.84
N ASP A 454 -6.58 -69.38 -21.84
CA ASP A 454 -5.82 -68.75 -22.92
C ASP A 454 -6.47 -68.06 -24.16
N SER A 455 -6.24 -66.74 -24.20
CA SER A 455 -5.59 -66.01 -25.32
C SER A 455 -6.40 -65.40 -26.49
N LEU A 456 -5.82 -64.30 -27.00
CA LEU A 456 -6.05 -63.59 -28.27
C LEU A 456 -7.30 -62.69 -28.44
N HIS A 457 -7.15 -61.75 -29.40
CA HIS A 457 -7.93 -60.52 -29.55
C HIS A 457 -9.38 -60.70 -29.99
N SER A 458 -10.24 -59.76 -29.57
CA SER A 458 -11.13 -59.08 -30.52
C SER A 458 -11.45 -57.63 -30.12
N SER A 459 -11.60 -56.76 -31.11
CA SER A 459 -12.33 -55.48 -31.01
C SER A 459 -13.67 -55.66 -31.73
N PRO A 460 -14.77 -55.12 -31.20
CA PRO A 460 -15.41 -53.96 -31.86
C PRO A 460 -16.18 -53.07 -30.82
N PRO A 461 -17.04 -52.07 -31.18
CA PRO A 461 -17.40 -51.58 -32.51
C PRO A 461 -17.30 -50.06 -32.73
N ARG A 462 -17.08 -49.67 -34.00
CA ARG A 462 -17.42 -48.33 -34.52
C ARG A 462 -18.95 -48.13 -34.51
N LYS A 463 -19.39 -46.87 -34.40
CA LYS A 463 -20.65 -46.40 -35.01
C LYS A 463 -20.34 -45.42 -36.14
N TYR A 464 -21.18 -45.45 -37.17
CA TYR A 464 -21.00 -44.65 -38.39
C TYR A 464 -21.31 -43.17 -38.17
N LEU A 465 -20.51 -42.30 -38.77
CA LEU A 465 -21.01 -41.02 -39.29
C LEU A 465 -21.31 -41.19 -40.78
N ARG A 466 -22.35 -40.50 -41.28
CA ARG A 466 -22.79 -40.58 -42.68
C ARG A 466 -22.32 -39.31 -43.39
N LEU A 467 -21.58 -39.43 -44.50
CA LEU A 467 -21.21 -38.27 -45.29
C LEU A 467 -22.45 -37.61 -45.92
N SER A 468 -22.49 -36.29 -45.84
CA SER A 468 -22.94 -35.43 -46.94
C SER A 468 -21.70 -34.76 -47.52
N LEU A 469 -21.51 -34.88 -48.82
CA LEU A 469 -20.38 -34.31 -49.54
C LEU A 469 -20.70 -32.88 -49.98
N ASP A 470 -19.83 -31.92 -49.67
CA ASP A 470 -19.64 -30.72 -50.48
C ASP A 470 -18.21 -30.19 -50.28
N ASN A 471 -17.63 -29.60 -51.31
CA ASN A 471 -16.20 -29.29 -51.37
C ASN A 471 -15.85 -27.91 -50.82
N ASN A 472 -14.88 -27.83 -49.91
CA ASN A 472 -13.93 -26.71 -49.84
C ASN A 472 -12.67 -27.13 -49.06
N ILE A 473 -11.56 -27.31 -49.78
CA ILE A 473 -10.24 -27.60 -49.20
C ILE A 473 -9.52 -26.25 -49.04
N GLY A 474 -9.21 -25.85 -47.80
CA GLY A 474 -8.42 -24.64 -47.57
C GLY A 474 -8.31 -24.10 -46.13
N VAL A 475 -9.29 -24.36 -45.25
CA VAL A 475 -9.38 -23.63 -43.94
C VAL A 475 -9.08 -24.50 -42.71
N ALA A 476 -9.40 -25.79 -42.74
CA ALA A 476 -9.48 -26.65 -41.55
C ALA A 476 -8.17 -26.84 -40.72
N ASN A 477 -6.99 -26.62 -41.31
CA ASN A 477 -5.73 -26.77 -40.59
C ASN A 477 -5.46 -25.62 -39.60
N VAL A 478 -5.89 -24.39 -39.93
CA VAL A 478 -5.60 -23.20 -39.11
C VAL A 478 -6.40 -23.23 -37.80
N GLU A 479 -7.66 -23.67 -37.87
CA GLU A 479 -8.53 -23.79 -36.69
C GLU A 479 -8.03 -24.86 -35.71
N THR A 480 -7.50 -25.98 -36.23
CA THR A 480 -6.94 -27.06 -35.39
C THR A 480 -5.61 -26.67 -34.75
N GLU A 481 -4.70 -26.00 -35.47
CA GLU A 481 -3.45 -25.49 -34.87
C GLU A 481 -3.71 -24.43 -33.80
N ASN A 482 -4.67 -23.53 -34.02
CA ASN A 482 -5.04 -22.53 -33.01
C ASN A 482 -5.68 -23.16 -31.77
N SER A 483 -6.47 -24.22 -31.93
CA SER A 483 -7.03 -24.99 -30.80
C SER A 483 -5.94 -25.63 -29.94
N PHE A 484 -4.91 -26.24 -30.53
CA PHE A 484 -3.82 -26.85 -29.76
C PHE A 484 -2.97 -25.80 -29.03
N LYS A 485 -2.70 -24.65 -29.64
CA LYS A 485 -2.00 -23.53 -28.98
C LYS A 485 -2.78 -22.98 -27.79
N ALA A 486 -4.11 -22.91 -27.88
CA ALA A 486 -4.96 -22.50 -26.75
C ALA A 486 -4.93 -23.50 -25.58
N GLU A 487 -4.94 -24.81 -25.85
CA GLU A 487 -4.79 -25.84 -24.81
C GLU A 487 -3.40 -25.83 -24.16
N GLU A 488 -2.34 -25.61 -24.95
CA GLU A 488 -0.97 -25.45 -24.44
C GLU A 488 -0.87 -24.23 -23.50
N LEU A 489 -1.56 -23.13 -23.80
CA LEU A 489 -1.64 -21.95 -22.92
C LEU A 489 -2.45 -22.19 -21.62
N ASP A 490 -3.63 -22.83 -21.67
CA ASP A 490 -4.43 -23.21 -20.48
C ASP A 490 -3.61 -24.08 -19.51
N ASN A 491 -2.89 -25.08 -20.05
CA ASN A 491 -1.98 -25.91 -19.27
C ASN A 491 -0.84 -25.08 -18.63
N GLY A 492 -0.32 -24.07 -19.34
CA GLY A 492 0.69 -23.15 -18.83
C GLY A 492 0.20 -22.27 -17.67
N GLU A 493 -1.09 -21.90 -17.65
CA GLU A 493 -1.68 -21.17 -16.52
C GLU A 493 -1.99 -22.08 -15.33
N ASP A 494 -2.49 -23.31 -15.53
CA ASP A 494 -2.66 -24.32 -14.47
C ASP A 494 -1.32 -24.65 -13.81
N LEU A 495 -0.23 -24.76 -14.59
CA LEU A 495 1.14 -24.92 -14.08
C LEU A 495 1.53 -23.75 -13.16
N LYS A 496 1.40 -22.51 -13.62
CA LYS A 496 1.71 -21.30 -12.83
C LYS A 496 0.87 -21.22 -11.55
N PHE A 497 -0.41 -21.56 -11.63
CA PHE A 497 -1.32 -21.55 -10.47
C PHE A 497 -0.94 -22.61 -9.43
N LYS A 498 -0.66 -23.85 -9.86
CA LYS A 498 -0.19 -24.94 -8.99
C LYS A 498 1.14 -24.59 -8.32
N LEU A 499 2.11 -24.07 -9.07
CA LEU A 499 3.40 -23.63 -8.55
C LEU A 499 3.24 -22.53 -7.49
N LYS A 500 2.50 -21.46 -7.80
CA LYS A 500 2.22 -20.35 -6.86
C LYS A 500 1.52 -20.83 -5.58
N LYS A 501 0.67 -21.87 -5.67
CA LYS A 501 0.04 -22.51 -4.51
C LYS A 501 1.04 -23.34 -3.70
N LEU A 502 1.82 -24.23 -4.32
CA LEU A 502 2.79 -25.09 -3.63
C LEU A 502 3.87 -24.28 -2.90
N LEU A 503 4.40 -23.23 -3.54
CA LEU A 503 5.40 -22.36 -2.91
C LEU A 503 4.82 -21.60 -1.71
N ARG A 504 3.58 -21.10 -1.82
CA ARG A 504 2.86 -20.49 -0.70
C ARG A 504 2.69 -21.47 0.47
N ASP A 505 2.26 -22.70 0.20
CA ASP A 505 2.03 -23.74 1.22
C ASP A 505 3.35 -24.27 1.83
N LYS A 506 4.45 -24.30 1.07
CA LYS A 506 5.81 -24.61 1.57
C LYS A 506 6.38 -23.49 2.44
N SER A 507 6.12 -22.23 2.09
CA SER A 507 6.58 -21.06 2.87
C SER A 507 5.96 -20.97 4.27
N ASP A 508 4.82 -21.61 4.51
CA ASP A 508 4.07 -21.54 5.77
C ASP A 508 4.41 -22.70 6.71
N VAL A 509 5.11 -22.42 7.81
CA VAL A 509 5.59 -23.43 8.76
C VAL A 509 4.45 -24.21 9.43
N PHE A 510 3.26 -23.61 9.53
CA PHE A 510 2.07 -24.30 10.03
C PHE A 510 1.49 -25.27 8.97
N SER A 511 1.59 -24.93 7.68
CA SER A 511 1.19 -25.81 6.57
C SER A 511 2.16 -26.98 6.38
N SER A 512 3.47 -26.73 6.40
CA SER A 512 4.48 -27.79 6.21
C SER A 512 4.55 -28.80 7.36
N GLY A 513 4.09 -28.44 8.56
CA GLY A 513 4.05 -29.33 9.73
C GLY A 513 5.39 -29.55 10.43
N LYS A 514 6.48 -28.91 9.94
CA LYS A 514 7.78 -28.81 10.62
C LYS A 514 7.70 -27.82 11.79
N GLY A 515 6.89 -28.14 12.79
CA GLY A 515 6.71 -27.31 13.99
C GLY A 515 7.93 -27.40 14.91
N GLU A 516 8.91 -26.53 14.71
CA GLU A 516 10.02 -26.36 15.65
C GLU A 516 9.50 -26.02 17.05
N GLN A 517 10.13 -26.59 18.08
CA GLN A 517 9.80 -26.27 19.46
C GLN A 517 10.43 -24.94 19.85
N ASP A 518 9.64 -23.98 20.35
CA ASP A 518 10.19 -22.80 21.00
C ASP A 518 11.02 -23.23 22.22
N LYS A 519 12.35 -23.11 22.08
CA LYS A 519 13.33 -23.38 23.13
C LYS A 519 13.41 -22.23 24.15
N VAL A 520 13.28 -20.98 23.68
CA VAL A 520 13.45 -19.75 24.48
C VAL A 520 12.29 -19.59 25.47
N LYS A 521 11.05 -19.84 25.02
CA LYS A 521 9.83 -19.81 25.85
C LYS A 521 9.66 -18.45 26.51
N LEU A 522 9.55 -17.40 25.69
CA LEU A 522 9.41 -16.01 26.14
C LEU A 522 8.26 -15.86 27.13
N GLY A 523 8.50 -15.18 28.25
CA GLY A 523 7.53 -14.99 29.33
C GLY A 523 7.46 -16.14 30.36
N ALA A 524 8.11 -17.29 30.12
CA ALA A 524 8.30 -18.34 31.12
C ALA A 524 9.65 -18.16 31.87
N THR A 525 9.67 -18.42 33.18
CA THR A 525 10.85 -18.23 34.06
C THR A 525 12.16 -18.71 33.42
N GLY A 526 13.20 -17.86 33.44
CA GLY A 526 14.49 -18.12 32.78
C GLY A 526 14.54 -17.79 31.28
N TRP A 527 13.62 -16.97 30.75
CA TRP A 527 13.56 -16.67 29.31
C TRP A 527 14.70 -15.80 28.78
N ARG A 528 15.40 -15.05 29.63
CA ARG A 528 16.49 -14.16 29.20
C ARG A 528 17.77 -14.94 28.99
N GLU A 529 18.03 -15.84 29.92
CA GLU A 529 19.16 -16.76 29.95
C GLU A 529 19.11 -17.66 28.70
N ARG A 530 17.98 -18.35 28.48
CA ARG A 530 17.75 -19.17 27.27
C ARG A 530 17.79 -18.38 25.96
N TYR A 531 17.50 -17.07 25.97
CA TYR A 531 17.60 -16.23 24.78
C TYR A 531 19.06 -15.96 24.41
N TYR A 532 19.89 -15.56 25.37
CA TYR A 532 21.32 -15.34 25.12
C TYR A 532 22.07 -16.66 24.83
N GLU A 533 21.67 -17.76 25.47
CA GLU A 533 22.17 -19.10 25.18
C GLU A 533 21.84 -19.57 23.75
N GLU A 534 20.58 -19.52 23.33
CA GLU A 534 20.14 -20.03 22.01
C GLU A 534 20.46 -19.07 20.84
N LYS A 535 20.39 -17.75 21.06
CA LYS A 535 20.53 -16.75 19.98
C LYS A 535 21.92 -16.11 19.87
N PHE A 536 22.71 -16.12 20.95
CA PHE A 536 24.08 -15.61 20.97
C PHE A 536 25.12 -16.67 21.36
N THR A 537 24.71 -17.94 21.51
CA THR A 537 25.58 -19.09 21.86
C THR A 537 26.33 -18.98 23.19
N ALA A 538 25.93 -18.04 24.06
CA ALA A 538 26.58 -17.76 25.34
C ALA A 538 26.29 -18.85 26.38
N LYS A 539 27.32 -19.57 26.82
CA LYS A 539 27.19 -20.76 27.70
C LYS A 539 27.50 -20.45 29.17
N SER A 540 28.36 -19.47 29.44
CA SER A 540 28.67 -19.04 30.81
C SER A 540 27.97 -17.73 31.19
N ALA A 541 27.76 -17.51 32.48
CA ALA A 541 27.13 -16.28 32.98
C ALA A 541 27.99 -15.02 32.74
N GLU A 542 29.31 -15.17 32.73
CA GLU A 542 30.27 -14.09 32.47
C GLU A 542 30.28 -13.71 30.98
N GLU A 543 30.40 -14.70 30.10
CA GLU A 543 30.27 -14.56 28.64
C GLU A 543 28.93 -13.93 28.24
N MET A 544 27.81 -14.37 28.82
CA MET A 544 26.49 -13.79 28.59
C MET A 544 26.42 -12.31 28.98
N GLU A 545 27.07 -11.89 30.08
CA GLU A 545 27.09 -10.49 30.51
C GLU A 545 28.05 -9.64 29.67
N LEU A 546 29.18 -10.21 29.22
CA LEU A 546 30.08 -9.56 28.26
C LEU A 546 29.38 -9.32 26.91
N ILE A 547 28.77 -10.36 26.34
CA ILE A 547 27.99 -10.27 25.09
C ILE A 547 26.82 -9.31 25.27
N ARG A 548 26.07 -9.35 26.37
CA ARG A 548 24.99 -8.39 26.65
C ARG A 548 25.47 -6.94 26.60
N ARG A 549 26.66 -6.65 27.14
CA ARG A 549 27.23 -5.29 27.15
C ARG A 549 27.66 -4.84 25.76
N ASP A 550 28.34 -5.68 24.99
CA ASP A 550 28.72 -5.30 23.61
C ASP A 550 27.49 -5.17 22.71
N VAL A 551 26.53 -6.10 22.78
CA VAL A 551 25.25 -6.02 22.07
C VAL A 551 24.49 -4.72 22.40
N VAL A 552 24.48 -4.27 23.67
CA VAL A 552 23.88 -2.99 24.06
C VAL A 552 24.68 -1.78 23.54
N LEU A 553 26.01 -1.84 23.55
CA LEU A 553 26.88 -0.83 22.94
C LEU A 553 26.60 -0.72 21.43
N LYS A 554 26.70 -1.81 20.68
CA LYS A 554 26.50 -1.85 19.22
C LYS A 554 25.07 -1.51 18.80
N TYR A 555 24.06 -1.85 19.59
CA TYR A 555 22.70 -1.40 19.31
C TYR A 555 22.54 0.11 19.55
N THR A 556 23.23 0.67 20.55
CA THR A 556 23.20 2.12 20.83
C THR A 556 24.03 2.92 19.82
N GLU A 557 25.18 2.39 19.37
CA GLU A 557 25.89 2.89 18.18
C GLU A 557 24.94 2.94 16.98
N GLY A 558 24.22 1.86 16.68
CA GLY A 558 23.28 1.84 15.57
C GLY A 558 22.16 2.88 15.68
N LEU A 559 21.59 3.08 16.87
CA LEU A 559 20.58 4.13 17.09
C LEU A 559 21.16 5.54 16.82
N CYS A 560 22.40 5.81 17.22
CA CYS A 560 23.11 7.05 16.88
C CYS A 560 23.40 7.16 15.37
N TRP A 561 23.84 6.07 14.74
CA TRP A 561 24.15 6.00 13.30
C TRP A 561 22.91 6.29 12.45
N ILE A 562 21.77 5.67 12.76
CA ILE A 562 20.51 5.88 12.03
C ILE A 562 20.02 7.33 12.18
N MET A 563 20.05 7.87 13.41
CA MET A 563 19.63 9.26 13.65
C MET A 563 20.55 10.26 12.91
N HIS A 564 21.85 9.96 12.77
CA HIS A 564 22.73 10.72 11.91
C HIS A 564 22.42 10.51 10.42
N TYR A 565 22.17 9.28 9.96
CA TYR A 565 21.91 8.97 8.56
C TYR A 565 20.66 9.67 8.02
N TYR A 566 19.58 9.67 8.82
CA TYR A 566 18.30 10.32 8.51
C TYR A 566 18.38 11.86 8.50
N TYR A 567 19.07 12.47 9.46
CA TYR A 567 19.10 13.93 9.59
C TYR A 567 20.27 14.58 8.87
N HIS A 568 21.42 13.91 8.81
CA HIS A 568 22.69 14.48 8.34
C HIS A 568 23.34 13.74 7.18
N GLY A 569 22.98 12.49 6.92
CA GLY A 569 23.66 11.63 5.94
C GLY A 569 24.69 10.71 6.61
N VAL A 570 25.43 9.94 5.81
CA VAL A 570 26.31 8.87 6.29
C VAL A 570 27.38 9.43 7.24
N CYS A 571 27.43 8.95 8.49
CA CYS A 571 28.54 9.23 9.42
C CYS A 571 29.63 8.14 9.41
N SER A 572 29.34 6.96 8.88
CA SER A 572 30.31 5.91 8.59
C SER A 572 29.79 5.00 7.49
N TRP A 573 30.57 4.84 6.42
CA TRP A 573 30.30 3.87 5.35
C TRP A 573 30.57 2.44 5.80
N ASN A 574 31.51 2.23 6.73
CA ASN A 574 32.01 0.93 7.17
C ASN A 574 31.24 0.35 8.37
N TRP A 575 30.61 1.20 9.21
CA TRP A 575 29.88 0.74 10.39
C TRP A 575 28.69 -0.17 10.04
N PHE A 576 28.53 -1.25 10.81
CA PHE A 576 27.35 -2.13 10.79
C PHE A 576 27.11 -2.75 12.17
N TYR A 577 25.90 -3.26 12.39
CA TYR A 577 25.55 -4.00 13.59
C TYR A 577 25.96 -5.49 13.46
N PRO A 578 26.89 -6.02 14.28
CA PRO A 578 27.54 -7.32 14.05
C PRO A 578 26.79 -8.53 14.62
N TYR A 579 25.47 -8.43 14.81
CA TYR A 579 24.64 -9.51 15.37
C TYR A 579 23.32 -9.66 14.61
N HIS A 580 22.81 -10.89 14.47
CA HIS A 580 21.52 -11.15 13.82
C HIS A 580 20.29 -10.81 14.69
N TYR A 581 20.49 -10.48 15.98
CA TYR A 581 19.42 -10.26 16.97
C TYR A 581 19.67 -9.03 17.84
N ALA A 582 18.59 -8.46 18.38
CA ALA A 582 18.60 -7.29 19.25
C ALA A 582 18.64 -7.66 20.76
N PRO A 583 19.13 -6.77 21.64
CA PRO A 583 18.93 -6.91 23.08
C PRO A 583 17.46 -6.69 23.47
N PHE A 584 17.09 -7.05 24.71
CA PHE A 584 15.82 -6.65 25.30
C PHE A 584 15.83 -5.17 25.71
N ALA A 585 14.67 -4.51 25.66
CA ALA A 585 14.52 -3.10 26.05
C ALA A 585 14.95 -2.83 27.50
N SER A 586 14.78 -3.81 28.40
CA SER A 586 15.25 -3.72 29.78
C SER A 586 16.75 -3.97 29.99
N ASP A 587 17.52 -4.38 28.96
CA ASP A 587 18.97 -4.54 29.03
C ASP A 587 19.75 -3.26 28.66
N LEU A 588 19.12 -2.29 27.98
CA LEU A 588 19.72 -0.98 27.71
C LEU A 588 19.85 -0.15 29.01
N LYS A 589 21.07 -0.14 29.57
CA LYS A 589 21.45 0.57 30.80
C LYS A 589 22.88 1.09 30.67
N GLY A 590 23.23 2.17 31.36
CA GLY A 590 24.56 2.77 31.30
C GLY A 590 24.85 3.51 29.98
N LEU A 591 23.81 4.01 29.31
CA LEU A 591 23.95 4.73 28.05
C LEU A 591 24.56 6.12 28.25
N GLU A 592 24.33 6.74 29.43
CA GLU A 592 24.92 8.05 29.80
C GLU A 592 26.47 8.01 29.89
N SER A 593 27.09 6.82 29.90
CA SER A 593 28.55 6.61 29.95
C SER A 593 29.19 6.17 28.62
N LEU A 594 28.43 6.12 27.51
CA LEU A 594 28.95 5.70 26.20
C LEU A 594 29.48 6.89 25.38
N ASP A 595 30.77 6.86 25.02
CA ASP A 595 31.41 7.80 24.10
C ASP A 595 31.36 7.23 22.68
N ILE A 596 30.31 7.58 21.93
CA ILE A 596 30.06 7.05 20.58
C ILE A 596 30.63 8.02 19.53
N LYS A 597 31.56 7.51 18.71
CA LYS A 597 32.21 8.22 17.61
C LYS A 597 32.17 7.36 16.35
N PHE A 598 32.13 8.00 15.19
CA PHE A 598 32.10 7.35 13.89
C PHE A 598 33.24 7.87 13.02
N GLU A 599 33.91 6.96 12.34
CA GLU A 599 34.85 7.28 11.26
C GLU A 599 34.12 7.16 9.93
N LEU A 600 34.20 8.20 9.10
CA LEU A 600 33.41 8.28 7.87
C LEU A 600 33.74 7.14 6.90
N GLY A 601 35.02 6.79 6.77
CA GLY A 601 35.47 5.82 5.78
C GLY A 601 35.15 6.26 4.34
N SER A 602 34.93 5.29 3.46
CA SER A 602 34.58 5.51 2.06
C SER A 602 33.59 4.46 1.57
N PRO A 603 32.70 4.78 0.61
CA PRO A 603 31.88 3.77 -0.03
C PRO A 603 32.76 2.72 -0.72
N PHE A 604 32.28 1.48 -0.79
CA PHE A 604 32.91 0.45 -1.60
C PHE A 604 32.89 0.83 -3.10
N LYS A 605 33.77 0.24 -3.90
CA LYS A 605 33.59 0.22 -5.36
C LYS A 605 32.37 -0.67 -5.70
N PRO A 606 31.63 -0.41 -6.80
CA PRO A 606 30.46 -1.21 -7.18
C PRO A 606 30.69 -2.74 -7.21
N PHE A 607 31.80 -3.22 -7.77
CA PHE A 607 32.11 -4.67 -7.80
C PHE A 607 32.43 -5.22 -6.41
N ASN A 608 33.03 -4.42 -5.54
CA ASN A 608 33.29 -4.80 -4.15
C ASN A 608 31.96 -4.88 -3.37
N GLN A 609 30.97 -4.04 -3.69
CA GLN A 609 29.61 -4.21 -3.18
C GLN A 609 28.97 -5.49 -3.73
N LEU A 610 29.05 -5.77 -5.03
CA LEU A 610 28.47 -6.98 -5.63
C LEU A 610 28.99 -8.26 -4.97
N LEU A 611 30.31 -8.41 -4.80
CA LEU A 611 30.91 -9.50 -4.01
C LEU A 611 30.35 -9.54 -2.57
N ALA A 612 30.18 -8.38 -1.94
CA ALA A 612 29.70 -8.29 -0.56
C ALA A 612 28.19 -8.53 -0.38
N VAL A 613 27.38 -8.58 -1.45
CA VAL A 613 25.90 -8.76 -1.34
C VAL A 613 25.31 -9.90 -2.17
N LEU A 614 25.96 -10.35 -3.26
CA LEU A 614 25.41 -11.38 -4.12
C LEU A 614 25.71 -12.81 -3.62
N PRO A 615 24.79 -13.77 -3.82
CA PRO A 615 25.08 -15.19 -3.74
C PRO A 615 25.85 -15.66 -4.99
N SER A 616 26.58 -16.77 -4.88
CA SER A 616 27.35 -17.36 -6.00
C SER A 616 26.49 -17.75 -7.21
N ALA A 617 25.19 -18.02 -7.03
CA ALA A 617 24.23 -18.20 -8.13
C ALA A 617 24.10 -16.96 -9.04
N SER A 618 24.25 -15.77 -8.48
CA SER A 618 24.20 -14.49 -9.21
C SER A 618 25.58 -14.02 -9.69
N ALA A 619 26.62 -14.87 -9.63
CA ALA A 619 27.98 -14.51 -10.05
C ALA A 619 28.07 -14.07 -11.52
N HIS A 620 27.12 -14.47 -12.38
CA HIS A 620 27.04 -14.02 -13.77
C HIS A 620 26.95 -12.48 -13.90
N ALA A 621 26.41 -11.78 -12.89
CA ALA A 621 26.27 -10.32 -12.87
C ALA A 621 27.60 -9.55 -12.62
N LEU A 622 28.69 -10.26 -12.33
CA LEU A 622 30.06 -9.72 -12.19
C LEU A 622 30.92 -9.99 -13.44
N PRO A 623 32.01 -9.20 -13.66
CA PRO A 623 33.10 -9.52 -14.58
C PRO A 623 33.59 -10.95 -14.45
N GLU A 624 34.00 -11.58 -15.55
CA GLU A 624 34.41 -13.00 -15.57
C GLU A 624 35.53 -13.31 -14.55
N CYS A 625 36.53 -12.44 -14.45
CA CYS A 625 37.62 -12.56 -13.49
C CYS A 625 37.22 -12.37 -12.01
N TYR A 626 36.04 -11.80 -11.73
CA TYR A 626 35.47 -11.71 -10.37
C TYR A 626 34.60 -12.93 -10.03
N ARG A 627 34.08 -13.67 -11.01
CA ARG A 627 33.16 -14.81 -10.76
C ARG A 627 33.84 -15.94 -10.00
N THR A 628 35.09 -16.24 -10.33
CA THR A 628 35.92 -17.26 -9.69
C THR A 628 36.06 -17.05 -8.19
N LEU A 629 36.11 -15.79 -7.72
CA LEU A 629 36.17 -15.47 -6.28
C LEU A 629 34.93 -15.95 -5.50
N MET A 630 33.79 -16.17 -6.18
CA MET A 630 32.54 -16.66 -5.60
C MET A 630 32.31 -18.16 -5.80
N THR A 631 32.93 -18.77 -6.82
CA THR A 631 32.60 -20.13 -7.28
C THR A 631 33.73 -21.15 -7.10
N ASP A 632 34.99 -20.72 -7.00
CA ASP A 632 36.14 -21.60 -6.76
C ASP A 632 36.24 -21.98 -5.27
N PRO A 633 36.19 -23.26 -4.89
CA PRO A 633 36.42 -23.71 -3.51
C PRO A 633 37.80 -23.34 -2.94
N ALA A 634 38.78 -23.02 -3.79
CA ALA A 634 40.10 -22.53 -3.39
C ALA A 634 40.14 -20.99 -3.20
N SER A 635 39.05 -20.27 -3.47
CA SER A 635 38.96 -18.82 -3.27
C SER A 635 39.25 -18.43 -1.81
N PRO A 636 40.07 -17.38 -1.55
CA PRO A 636 40.37 -16.91 -0.20
C PRO A 636 39.16 -16.29 0.52
N ILE A 637 37.98 -16.25 -0.12
CA ILE A 637 36.71 -15.76 0.42
C ILE A 637 35.53 -16.73 0.15
N ALA A 638 35.78 -18.01 -0.16
CA ALA A 638 34.74 -19.00 -0.45
C ALA A 638 33.72 -19.19 0.70
N ASP A 639 34.15 -19.02 1.96
CA ASP A 639 33.33 -19.07 3.17
C ASP A 639 32.22 -18.00 3.22
N PHE A 640 32.31 -16.96 2.38
CA PHE A 640 31.25 -15.94 2.28
C PHE A 640 30.05 -16.38 1.43
N TYR A 641 30.16 -17.48 0.67
CA TYR A 641 29.13 -17.93 -0.28
C TYR A 641 28.65 -19.37 0.02
N PRO A 642 28.09 -19.64 1.22
CA PRO A 642 27.57 -20.97 1.56
C PRO A 642 26.42 -21.38 0.63
N ALA A 643 26.46 -22.61 0.13
CA ALA A 643 25.45 -23.15 -0.80
C ALA A 643 24.05 -23.34 -0.16
N ASP A 644 23.98 -23.50 1.17
CA ASP A 644 22.76 -23.42 1.94
C ASP A 644 23.02 -22.73 3.30
N PHE A 645 21.99 -22.13 3.89
CA PHE A 645 22.06 -21.39 5.14
C PHE A 645 20.79 -21.55 5.98
N GLU A 646 20.95 -21.49 7.31
CA GLU A 646 19.85 -21.59 8.26
C GLU A 646 18.97 -20.33 8.22
N ILE A 647 17.64 -20.51 8.19
CA ILE A 647 16.65 -19.43 8.33
C ILE A 647 15.97 -19.61 9.69
N ASP A 648 16.39 -18.84 10.70
CA ASP A 648 15.76 -18.85 12.02
C ASP A 648 14.38 -18.20 11.93
N MET A 649 13.33 -19.01 12.07
CA MET A 649 11.94 -18.55 12.03
C MET A 649 11.61 -17.57 13.16
N ASN A 650 12.32 -17.61 14.29
CA ASN A 650 12.19 -16.72 15.45
C ASN A 650 10.72 -16.45 15.87
N GLY A 651 9.89 -17.51 15.84
CA GLY A 651 8.47 -17.47 16.18
C GLY A 651 7.51 -16.88 15.12
N LYS A 652 8.01 -16.49 13.95
CA LYS A 652 7.19 -16.00 12.81
C LYS A 652 6.56 -17.16 12.02
N ARG A 653 5.61 -16.87 11.13
CA ARG A 653 4.80 -17.88 10.43
C ARG A 653 5.40 -18.33 9.09
N TYR A 654 5.92 -17.39 8.32
CA TYR A 654 6.37 -17.64 6.94
C TYR A 654 7.88 -17.53 6.81
N SER A 655 8.48 -18.37 5.96
CA SER A 655 9.94 -18.39 5.69
C SER A 655 10.49 -17.01 5.37
N TRP A 656 9.77 -16.22 4.56
CA TRP A 656 10.14 -14.83 4.21
C TRP A 656 10.31 -13.91 5.44
N GLN A 657 9.64 -14.20 6.56
CA GLN A 657 9.78 -13.47 7.84
C GLN A 657 10.96 -13.93 8.72
N GLY A 658 11.56 -15.09 8.44
CA GLY A 658 12.68 -15.64 9.19
C GLY A 658 14.02 -14.97 8.89
N ILE A 659 14.95 -15.04 9.85
CA ILE A 659 16.26 -14.40 9.83
C ILE A 659 17.28 -15.32 9.16
N SER A 660 17.85 -14.89 8.03
CA SER A 660 18.91 -15.60 7.31
C SER A 660 20.24 -15.52 8.10
N LYS A 661 20.70 -16.63 8.65
CA LYS A 661 21.99 -16.73 9.37
C LYS A 661 23.17 -16.86 8.38
N LEU A 662 23.52 -15.74 7.76
CA LEU A 662 24.72 -15.64 6.91
C LEU A 662 25.95 -15.20 7.73
N PRO A 663 27.17 -15.69 7.42
CA PRO A 663 28.40 -15.21 8.04
C PRO A 663 28.71 -13.79 7.57
N PHE A 664 29.00 -12.85 8.48
CA PHE A 664 29.38 -11.48 8.11
C PHE A 664 30.68 -11.47 7.29
N VAL A 665 30.71 -10.72 6.20
CA VAL A 665 31.87 -10.60 5.30
C VAL A 665 32.93 -9.68 5.93
N ASP A 666 34.14 -10.20 6.08
CA ASP A 666 35.35 -9.44 6.44
C ASP A 666 35.73 -8.53 5.26
N GLU A 667 35.71 -7.22 5.51
CA GLU A 667 36.02 -6.18 4.52
C GLU A 667 37.46 -6.30 4.00
N ARG A 668 38.43 -6.50 4.88
CA ARG A 668 39.85 -6.56 4.51
C ARG A 668 40.11 -7.76 3.60
N ARG A 669 39.59 -8.94 3.97
CA ARG A 669 39.71 -10.17 3.14
C ARG A 669 39.08 -10.00 1.76
N LEU A 670 37.92 -9.34 1.67
CA LEU A 670 37.25 -9.08 0.39
C LEU A 670 38.03 -8.10 -0.49
N LEU A 671 38.54 -6.99 0.08
CA LEU A 671 39.31 -5.99 -0.65
C LEU A 671 40.66 -6.55 -1.13
N GLU A 672 41.34 -7.35 -0.30
CA GLU A 672 42.57 -8.06 -0.68
C GLU A 672 42.32 -9.00 -1.87
N ALA A 673 41.26 -9.81 -1.83
CA ALA A 673 40.89 -10.71 -2.92
C ALA A 673 40.53 -9.96 -4.22
N ALA A 674 39.72 -8.90 -4.13
CA ALA A 674 39.31 -8.10 -5.29
C ALA A 674 40.50 -7.40 -5.96
N THR A 675 41.49 -6.92 -5.19
CA THR A 675 42.67 -6.20 -5.70
C THR A 675 43.56 -7.08 -6.60
N LEU A 676 43.53 -8.41 -6.43
CA LEU A 676 44.27 -9.35 -7.27
C LEU A 676 43.70 -9.42 -8.70
N VAL A 677 42.37 -9.33 -8.85
CA VAL A 677 41.66 -9.48 -10.14
C VAL A 677 41.33 -8.15 -10.82
N GLU A 678 41.25 -7.03 -10.08
CA GLU A 678 40.90 -5.71 -10.62
C GLU A 678 41.82 -5.24 -11.77
N LYS A 679 43.07 -5.72 -11.82
CA LYS A 679 44.04 -5.43 -12.89
C LYS A 679 43.69 -6.04 -14.26
N SER A 680 42.71 -6.94 -14.32
CA SER A 680 42.28 -7.62 -15.55
C SER A 680 40.98 -7.09 -16.16
N LEU A 681 40.40 -6.05 -15.55
CA LEU A 681 39.17 -5.42 -16.03
C LEU A 681 39.35 -4.71 -17.37
N THR A 682 38.30 -4.75 -18.20
CA THR A 682 38.19 -3.95 -19.43
C THR A 682 37.89 -2.48 -19.13
N ASN A 683 38.05 -1.61 -20.14
CA ASN A 683 37.73 -0.17 -19.99
C ASN A 683 36.24 0.12 -19.69
N GLU A 684 35.31 -0.77 -20.11
CA GLU A 684 33.91 -0.68 -19.69
C GLU A 684 33.79 -0.96 -18.20
N GLU A 685 34.37 -2.07 -17.76
CA GLU A 685 34.27 -2.53 -16.38
C GLU A 685 34.96 -1.58 -15.39
N ILE A 686 36.10 -0.99 -15.77
CA ILE A 686 36.77 0.07 -14.99
C ILE A 686 35.84 1.28 -14.82
N ARG A 687 35.14 1.70 -15.89
CA ARG A 687 34.16 2.79 -15.81
C ARG A 687 32.95 2.39 -14.95
N ARG A 688 32.43 1.17 -15.11
CA ARG A 688 31.30 0.64 -14.34
C ARG A 688 31.63 0.41 -12.85
N ASN A 689 32.91 0.19 -12.52
CA ASN A 689 33.43 0.13 -11.15
C ASN A 689 33.90 1.51 -10.60
N SER A 690 33.68 2.61 -11.33
CA SER A 690 34.05 3.95 -10.90
C SER A 690 32.94 4.65 -10.09
N VAL A 691 33.31 5.68 -9.33
CA VAL A 691 32.37 6.61 -8.66
C VAL A 691 32.15 7.82 -9.57
N LEU A 692 30.89 8.13 -9.85
CA LEU A 692 30.48 9.25 -10.70
C LEU A 692 29.69 10.31 -9.89
N PHE A 693 29.28 11.37 -10.59
CA PHE A 693 28.49 12.48 -10.05
C PHE A 693 27.09 12.53 -10.69
N ASP A 694 26.16 13.23 -10.04
CA ASP A 694 24.83 13.49 -10.59
C ASP A 694 24.92 14.24 -11.94
N MET A 695 23.99 13.94 -12.86
CA MET A 695 23.87 14.64 -14.15
C MET A 695 22.65 15.56 -14.15
N LEU A 696 22.86 16.84 -14.45
CA LEU A 696 21.81 17.84 -14.67
C LEU A 696 21.54 18.02 -16.16
N PHE A 697 20.27 18.06 -16.53
CA PHE A 697 19.77 18.32 -17.89
C PHE A 697 18.79 19.48 -17.86
N VAL A 698 18.92 20.39 -18.84
CA VAL A 698 17.98 21.51 -19.07
C VAL A 698 17.81 21.75 -20.57
N VAL A 699 16.67 22.32 -20.97
CA VAL A 699 16.48 22.79 -22.35
C VAL A 699 17.38 24.02 -22.61
N ALA A 700 17.85 24.17 -23.85
CA ALA A 700 18.77 25.20 -24.32
C ALA A 700 18.36 26.66 -24.02
N SER A 701 17.07 26.89 -23.73
CA SER A 701 16.44 28.16 -23.37
C SER A 701 16.30 28.42 -21.86
N HIS A 702 16.58 27.43 -21.01
CA HIS A 702 16.58 27.60 -19.56
C HIS A 702 17.81 28.45 -19.14
N PRO A 703 17.71 29.40 -18.18
CA PRO A 703 18.81 30.33 -17.87
C PRO A 703 20.17 29.68 -17.58
N LEU A 704 20.19 28.55 -16.86
CA LEU A 704 21.41 27.78 -16.59
C LEU A 704 22.15 27.28 -17.85
N ALA A 705 21.50 27.21 -19.02
CA ALA A 705 22.13 26.78 -20.26
C ALA A 705 23.28 27.72 -20.70
N GLU A 706 23.18 29.02 -20.42
CA GLU A 706 24.27 29.98 -20.71
C GLU A 706 25.48 29.75 -19.80
N LEU A 707 25.25 29.45 -18.51
CA LEU A 707 26.30 29.11 -17.55
C LEU A 707 27.03 27.83 -17.97
N ILE A 708 26.29 26.78 -18.35
CA ILE A 708 26.85 25.51 -18.83
C ILE A 708 27.66 25.72 -20.13
N ARG A 709 27.20 26.55 -21.07
CA ARG A 709 27.96 26.89 -22.28
C ARG A 709 29.26 27.63 -21.96
N SER A 710 29.21 28.62 -21.07
CA SER A 710 30.38 29.38 -20.62
C SER A 710 31.42 28.50 -19.91
N LEU A 711 30.95 27.52 -19.13
CA LEU A 711 31.80 26.53 -18.46
C LEU A 711 32.47 25.58 -19.46
N ASN A 712 31.71 25.02 -20.41
CA ASN A 712 32.28 24.17 -21.45
C ASN A 712 33.27 24.92 -22.34
N SER A 713 32.97 26.15 -22.80
CA SER A 713 33.90 26.93 -23.63
C SER A 713 35.25 27.23 -22.95
N ARG A 714 35.29 27.31 -21.61
CA ARG A 714 36.53 27.46 -20.82
C ARG A 714 37.30 26.16 -20.62
N THR A 715 36.69 25.01 -20.89
CA THR A 715 37.20 23.68 -20.47
C THR A 715 37.29 22.64 -21.60
N ASN A 716 36.90 22.99 -22.84
CA ASN A 716 36.96 22.12 -24.02
C ASN A 716 38.35 21.52 -24.34
N ASN A 717 39.44 22.14 -23.88
CA ASN A 717 40.82 21.70 -24.16
C ASN A 717 41.42 20.80 -23.06
N LEU A 718 40.62 20.36 -22.08
CA LEU A 718 41.06 19.65 -20.88
C LEU A 718 40.56 18.19 -20.87
N SER A 719 41.22 17.34 -20.08
CA SER A 719 40.79 15.94 -19.87
C SER A 719 39.42 15.87 -19.19
N ASN A 720 38.73 14.72 -19.27
CA ASN A 720 37.42 14.57 -18.60
C ASN A 720 37.53 14.70 -17.07
N GLU A 721 38.65 14.26 -16.49
CA GLU A 721 38.98 14.38 -15.08
C GLU A 721 39.20 15.87 -14.72
N GLU A 722 40.01 16.59 -15.48
CA GLU A 722 40.27 18.02 -15.30
C GLU A 722 38.98 18.84 -15.44
N ARG A 723 38.17 18.59 -16.49
CA ARG A 723 36.84 19.18 -16.71
C ARG A 723 35.91 18.99 -15.51
N ALA A 724 35.97 17.83 -14.86
CA ALA A 724 35.19 17.54 -13.67
C ALA A 724 35.73 18.23 -12.38
N THR A 725 36.98 18.69 -12.34
CA THR A 725 37.50 19.48 -11.20
C THR A 725 37.08 20.94 -11.22
N ILE A 726 36.88 21.52 -12.41
CA ILE A 726 36.51 22.94 -12.57
C ILE A 726 35.01 23.08 -12.32
N ILE A 727 34.68 23.67 -11.17
CA ILE A 727 33.30 23.87 -10.70
C ILE A 727 32.89 25.34 -10.77
N GLU A 728 31.62 25.59 -11.07
CA GLU A 728 31.00 26.91 -11.06
C GLU A 728 29.75 26.91 -10.16
N LYS A 729 29.59 27.92 -9.32
CA LYS A 729 28.47 27.99 -8.37
C LYS A 729 27.19 28.40 -9.09
N ILE A 730 26.10 27.68 -8.82
CA ILE A 730 24.76 28.02 -9.30
C ILE A 730 24.25 29.27 -8.55
N ASP A 731 23.72 30.25 -9.29
CA ASP A 731 22.91 31.33 -8.72
C ASP A 731 21.47 30.84 -8.50
N PRO A 732 20.96 30.82 -7.25
CA PRO A 732 19.58 30.45 -6.94
C PRO A 732 18.52 31.27 -7.70
N GLY A 733 18.84 32.51 -8.10
CA GLY A 733 17.97 33.37 -8.90
C GLY A 733 17.79 32.92 -10.35
N LEU A 734 18.70 32.08 -10.88
CA LEU A 734 18.65 31.54 -12.24
C LEU A 734 18.16 30.08 -12.28
N SER A 735 17.79 29.52 -11.13
CA SER A 735 17.55 28.08 -10.94
C SER A 735 16.30 27.76 -10.09
N ASP A 736 15.45 28.75 -9.84
CA ASP A 736 14.25 28.68 -8.99
C ASP A 736 14.51 28.30 -7.52
N GLY A 737 15.69 28.66 -7.01
CA GLY A 737 16.12 28.37 -5.62
C GLY A 737 17.05 27.18 -5.46
N MET A 738 17.40 26.47 -6.55
CA MET A 738 18.36 25.37 -6.52
C MET A 738 19.79 25.90 -6.31
N ASN A 739 20.40 25.52 -5.18
CA ASN A 739 21.80 25.74 -4.87
C ASN A 739 22.65 24.53 -5.32
N GLY A 740 23.96 24.75 -5.47
CA GLY A 740 24.92 23.71 -5.84
C GLY A 740 26.05 24.25 -6.69
N TYR A 741 26.78 23.32 -7.29
CA TYR A 741 27.81 23.60 -8.27
C TYR A 741 27.56 22.78 -9.54
N ILE A 742 27.93 23.32 -10.69
CA ILE A 742 28.03 22.56 -11.95
C ILE A 742 29.49 22.36 -12.34
N ALA A 743 29.77 21.26 -13.06
CA ALA A 743 31.04 20.99 -13.74
C ALA A 743 30.76 20.55 -15.18
N SER A 744 31.73 20.71 -16.07
CA SER A 744 31.61 20.20 -17.45
C SER A 744 31.54 18.68 -17.45
N CYS A 745 30.53 18.12 -18.13
CA CYS A 745 30.43 16.67 -18.35
C CYS A 745 31.46 16.21 -19.40
N GLY A 746 31.83 14.93 -19.35
CA GLY A 746 32.71 14.34 -20.37
C GLY A 746 32.03 14.24 -21.74
N GLY A 747 32.80 14.43 -22.82
CA GLY A 747 32.26 14.51 -24.19
C GLY A 747 31.60 15.85 -24.51
N ASP A 748 30.65 15.84 -25.45
CA ASP A 748 29.83 17.00 -25.80
C ASP A 748 28.66 17.16 -24.82
N SER A 749 28.45 18.38 -24.33
CA SER A 749 27.35 18.76 -23.44
C SER A 749 26.01 18.99 -24.15
N GLN A 750 26.02 19.27 -25.45
CA GLN A 750 24.80 19.48 -26.26
C GLN A 750 25.00 18.85 -27.66
N PRO A 751 25.14 17.51 -27.75
CA PRO A 751 25.31 16.83 -29.02
C PRO A 751 24.09 17.12 -29.92
N PRO A 752 24.27 17.38 -31.24
CA PRO A 752 23.19 17.83 -32.12
C PRO A 752 22.15 16.74 -32.40
N CYS A 753 22.62 15.49 -32.51
CA CYS A 753 21.81 14.28 -32.50
C CYS A 753 22.14 13.47 -31.25
N PHE A 754 21.13 12.86 -30.60
CA PHE A 754 21.33 11.89 -29.53
C PHE A 754 20.68 10.56 -29.94
N SER A 755 21.51 9.57 -30.26
CA SER A 755 21.02 8.27 -30.76
C SER A 755 20.40 7.40 -29.68
N SER A 756 19.47 6.53 -30.08
CA SER A 756 18.85 5.58 -29.17
C SER A 756 19.83 4.49 -28.70
N PRO A 757 19.94 4.23 -27.39
CA PRO A 757 20.60 3.04 -26.85
C PRO A 757 19.66 1.82 -26.75
N VAL A 758 18.39 1.97 -27.18
CA VAL A 758 17.34 0.94 -27.11
C VAL A 758 16.87 0.60 -28.53
N GLU A 759 16.91 -0.68 -28.88
CA GLU A 759 16.48 -1.18 -30.19
C GLU A 759 14.99 -0.88 -30.45
N GLY A 760 14.68 -0.37 -31.64
CA GLY A 760 13.32 -0.02 -32.05
C GLY A 760 12.85 1.41 -31.69
N MET A 761 13.63 2.18 -30.94
CA MET A 761 13.34 3.60 -30.63
C MET A 761 14.10 4.57 -31.55
N GLU A 762 13.53 5.75 -31.82
CA GLU A 762 14.06 6.73 -32.78
C GLU A 762 15.17 7.64 -32.20
N ASP A 763 16.10 8.07 -33.06
CA ASP A 763 17.16 9.02 -32.71
C ASP A 763 16.63 10.45 -32.53
N VAL A 764 17.12 11.17 -31.51
CA VAL A 764 16.76 12.58 -31.27
C VAL A 764 17.58 13.49 -32.19
N LEU A 765 17.14 13.63 -33.45
CA LEU A 765 17.86 14.31 -34.54
C LEU A 765 18.10 15.83 -34.35
N ALA A 766 17.34 16.48 -33.47
CA ALA A 766 17.39 17.93 -33.25
C ALA A 766 17.42 18.23 -31.74
N ASN A 767 18.50 17.85 -31.07
CA ASN A 767 18.58 17.92 -29.62
C ASN A 767 18.82 19.35 -29.10
N HIS A 768 17.81 19.89 -28.41
CA HIS A 768 17.86 21.15 -27.68
C HIS A 768 18.20 20.99 -26.18
N VAL A 769 18.57 19.80 -25.70
CA VAL A 769 18.95 19.57 -24.29
C VAL A 769 20.45 19.69 -24.11
N ILE A 770 20.84 20.54 -23.16
CA ILE A 770 22.22 20.68 -22.69
C ILE A 770 22.37 20.06 -21.30
N CYS A 771 23.45 19.34 -21.07
CA CYS A 771 23.74 18.66 -19.81
C CYS A 771 25.06 19.10 -19.16
N ALA A 772 25.16 18.86 -17.86
CA ALA A 772 26.34 19.13 -17.04
C ALA A 772 26.42 18.12 -15.89
N ILE A 773 27.60 18.00 -15.27
CA ILE A 773 27.72 17.39 -13.95
C ILE A 773 27.13 18.36 -12.92
N TYR A 774 26.29 17.87 -12.03
CA TYR A 774 25.82 18.58 -10.84
C TYR A 774 26.52 18.05 -9.59
N LYS A 775 26.79 18.94 -8.64
CA LYS A 775 27.33 18.61 -7.32
C LYS A 775 26.53 19.35 -6.27
N LEU A 776 26.14 18.63 -5.21
CA LEU A 776 25.46 19.19 -4.06
C LEU A 776 26.24 20.38 -3.46
N PRO A 777 25.55 21.41 -2.96
CA PRO A 777 26.21 22.50 -2.25
C PRO A 777 26.76 22.03 -0.90
N ASP A 778 27.77 22.74 -0.37
CA ASP A 778 28.43 22.40 0.89
C ASP A 778 27.45 22.35 2.07
N ASP A 779 27.70 21.46 3.03
CA ASP A 779 26.87 21.35 4.23
C ASP A 779 27.22 22.44 5.27
N ILE A 780 26.60 23.62 5.15
CA ILE A 780 26.85 24.78 6.03
C ILE A 780 26.08 24.68 7.37
N ARG A 781 25.89 23.48 7.91
CA ARG A 781 25.16 23.29 9.18
C ARG A 781 25.98 23.67 10.40
N GLY A 782 25.54 24.72 11.09
CA GLY A 782 25.69 24.81 12.54
C GLY A 782 24.86 23.74 13.25
N SER A 783 25.05 23.56 14.56
CA SER A 783 24.41 22.50 15.34
C SER A 783 22.90 22.64 15.57
N GLU A 784 22.26 23.63 14.95
CA GLU A 784 20.82 23.90 15.05
C GLU A 784 20.24 23.94 13.63
N ILE A 785 19.22 23.12 13.38
CA ILE A 785 18.37 23.29 12.19
C ILE A 785 17.67 24.65 12.36
N THR A 786 17.71 25.51 11.33
CA THR A 786 17.10 26.84 11.37
C THR A 786 15.57 26.74 11.35
N HIS A 787 15.00 26.47 12.52
CA HIS A 787 13.56 26.37 12.72
C HIS A 787 12.86 27.69 12.39
N GLN A 788 11.97 27.65 11.39
CA GLN A 788 11.12 28.74 10.89
C GLN A 788 11.85 29.86 10.14
N ILE A 789 11.94 29.70 8.81
CA ILE A 789 12.30 30.78 7.87
C ILE A 789 11.12 31.77 7.79
N PRO A 790 11.31 33.10 7.94
CA PRO A 790 10.20 34.06 8.03
C PRO A 790 9.22 34.16 6.86
N THR A 791 9.56 33.59 5.70
CA THR A 791 8.75 33.59 4.47
C THR A 791 7.91 32.32 4.27
N LEU A 792 7.93 31.39 5.23
CA LEU A 792 7.18 30.13 5.21
C LEU A 792 5.67 30.33 5.44
N LYS A 793 4.83 29.86 4.51
CA LYS A 793 3.36 29.88 4.58
C LYS A 793 2.82 28.56 5.11
N ILE A 794 2.58 28.47 6.42
CA ILE A 794 1.98 27.28 7.02
C ILE A 794 0.54 27.06 6.47
N PRO A 795 0.17 25.85 6.00
CA PRO A 795 -1.18 25.52 5.60
C PRO A 795 -2.25 25.81 6.68
N LYS A 796 -3.50 25.98 6.24
CA LYS A 796 -4.64 26.04 7.17
C LYS A 796 -4.84 24.66 7.79
N LYS A 797 -4.87 24.61 9.12
CA LYS A 797 -5.13 23.36 9.84
C LYS A 797 -6.50 22.79 9.52
N THR A 798 -6.55 21.48 9.30
CA THR A 798 -7.76 20.71 9.03
C THR A 798 -8.08 19.71 10.12
N ILE A 799 -7.10 19.27 10.92
CA ILE A 799 -7.30 18.24 11.95
C ILE A 799 -7.91 18.84 13.22
N HIS A 800 -8.88 18.14 13.78
CA HIS A 800 -9.54 18.46 15.04
C HIS A 800 -9.41 17.31 16.04
N LEU A 801 -9.63 17.62 17.33
CA LEU A 801 -9.53 16.65 18.43
C LEU A 801 -10.53 15.48 18.33
N VAL A 802 -11.55 15.58 17.48
CA VAL A 802 -12.53 14.51 17.21
C VAL A 802 -12.02 13.48 16.19
N ASP A 803 -11.03 13.83 15.37
CA ASP A 803 -10.48 12.97 14.32
C ASP A 803 -9.39 12.03 14.86
N LEU A 804 -8.88 12.30 16.06
CA LEU A 804 -7.97 11.40 16.77
C LEU A 804 -8.75 10.23 17.37
N LYS A 805 -8.37 9.01 17.00
CA LYS A 805 -8.90 7.79 17.62
C LYS A 805 -8.55 7.77 19.12
N ALA A 806 -9.58 7.72 19.96
CA ALA A 806 -9.44 7.69 21.42
C ALA A 806 -8.45 6.61 21.90
N GLU A 807 -7.72 6.91 22.97
CA GLU A 807 -6.75 5.98 23.57
C GLU A 807 -7.48 4.71 24.08
N GLY A 808 -7.09 3.56 23.54
CA GLY A 808 -7.57 2.25 23.97
C GLY A 808 -6.74 1.67 25.12
N LEU A 809 -7.15 0.49 25.61
CA LEU A 809 -6.25 -0.35 26.40
C LEU A 809 -5.06 -0.78 25.56
N LEU A 810 -3.87 -0.85 26.15
CA LEU A 810 -2.70 -1.39 25.46
C LEU A 810 -2.92 -2.89 25.18
N TRP A 811 -2.32 -3.42 24.12
CA TRP A 811 -2.58 -4.78 23.64
C TRP A 811 -2.35 -5.87 24.71
N HIS A 812 -1.36 -5.70 25.59
CA HIS A 812 -1.11 -6.61 26.71
C HIS A 812 -2.13 -6.45 27.85
N GLU A 813 -2.78 -5.30 27.98
CA GLU A 813 -3.84 -4.99 28.96
C GLU A 813 -5.26 -5.37 28.48
N ASP A 814 -5.52 -5.47 27.16
CA ASP A 814 -6.83 -5.89 26.61
C ASP A 814 -7.10 -7.37 26.96
N GLY A 815 -7.60 -7.58 28.17
CA GLY A 815 -7.97 -8.88 28.68
C GLY A 815 -9.13 -9.49 27.89
N ASP A 816 -9.26 -10.81 27.98
CA ASP A 816 -10.45 -11.50 27.46
C ASP A 816 -11.71 -10.81 28.01
N ARG A 817 -12.52 -10.17 27.14
CA ARG A 817 -13.74 -9.42 27.53
C ARG A 817 -14.83 -10.27 28.22
N ARG A 818 -14.51 -11.54 28.48
CA ARG A 818 -15.29 -12.55 29.20
C ARG A 818 -14.78 -12.80 30.64
N ARG A 819 -13.68 -12.18 31.09
CA ARG A 819 -13.00 -12.45 32.38
C ARG A 819 -12.49 -11.21 33.14
N ALA A 820 -13.02 -10.01 32.88
CA ALA A 820 -12.72 -8.83 33.71
C ALA A 820 -13.31 -8.97 35.14
N PRO A 821 -12.58 -8.60 36.21
CA PRO A 821 -13.08 -8.66 37.58
C PRO A 821 -14.18 -7.61 37.84
N PRO A 822 -15.09 -7.80 38.83
CA PRO A 822 -16.36 -7.06 38.90
C PRO A 822 -16.30 -5.54 39.12
N LYS A 823 -15.11 -4.96 39.38
CA LYS A 823 -14.96 -3.56 39.82
C LYS A 823 -14.81 -2.53 38.69
N VAL A 824 -14.65 -2.93 37.43
CA VAL A 824 -14.60 -1.99 36.29
C VAL A 824 -15.92 -1.98 35.51
N LYS A 825 -16.87 -1.15 35.96
CA LYS A 825 -18.10 -0.81 35.23
C LYS A 825 -18.54 0.63 35.48
N LYS A 826 -18.37 1.51 34.47
CA LYS A 826 -19.33 2.54 34.04
C LYS A 826 -18.77 3.40 32.89
N ILE A 827 -18.66 2.80 31.70
CA ILE A 827 -18.94 3.55 30.46
C ILE A 827 -20.30 3.07 29.99
N LYS A 828 -21.34 3.86 30.26
CA LYS A 828 -22.67 3.63 29.67
C LYS A 828 -22.60 4.05 28.21
N ARG A 829 -22.52 3.10 27.28
CA ARG A 829 -23.16 3.31 25.97
C ARG A 829 -24.67 3.32 26.24
N TYR A 830 -25.33 4.43 25.94
CA TYR A 830 -26.79 4.47 25.93
C TYR A 830 -27.28 3.71 24.69
N ASN A 831 -27.59 2.44 24.90
CA ASN A 831 -28.59 1.79 24.05
C ASN A 831 -29.94 2.48 24.30
N PRO A 832 -30.71 2.85 23.26
CA PRO A 832 -32.06 3.37 23.47
C PRO A 832 -32.94 2.32 24.13
N GLU A 833 -33.89 2.79 24.96
CA GLU A 833 -34.81 1.89 25.67
C GLU A 833 -35.65 1.09 24.66
N GLY A 834 -35.69 -0.23 24.86
CA GLY A 834 -36.32 -1.18 23.93
C GLY A 834 -35.34 -2.00 23.07
N SER A 835 -34.07 -1.59 22.90
CA SER A 835 -33.14 -2.37 22.06
C SER A 835 -32.84 -3.78 22.63
N ILE A 836 -32.92 -4.81 21.78
CA ILE A 836 -32.66 -6.21 22.14
C ILE A 836 -31.30 -6.62 21.59
N SER A 837 -30.40 -7.14 22.43
CA SER A 837 -29.04 -7.52 22.02
C SER A 837 -28.55 -8.84 22.65
N GLY A 838 -27.51 -9.43 22.03
CA GLY A 838 -26.85 -10.64 22.50
C GLY A 838 -27.80 -11.84 22.67
N ASN A 839 -27.65 -12.59 23.78
CA ASN A 839 -28.43 -13.80 24.04
C ASN A 839 -29.96 -13.56 24.14
N ARG A 840 -30.42 -12.32 24.35
CA ARG A 840 -31.86 -12.00 24.27
C ARG A 840 -32.33 -11.86 22.82
N LEU A 841 -31.51 -11.33 21.93
CA LEU A 841 -31.80 -11.29 20.49
C LEU A 841 -31.78 -12.70 19.90
N GLY A 842 -30.78 -13.52 20.26
CA GLY A 842 -30.73 -14.93 19.86
C GLY A 842 -31.96 -15.72 20.34
N LYS A 843 -32.40 -15.53 21.58
CA LYS A 843 -33.66 -16.13 22.08
C LYS A 843 -34.92 -15.55 21.42
N ALA A 844 -34.95 -14.26 21.11
CA ALA A 844 -36.07 -13.64 20.39
C ALA A 844 -36.18 -14.21 18.97
N ALA A 845 -35.09 -14.22 18.20
CA ALA A 845 -35.02 -14.80 16.87
C ALA A 845 -35.36 -16.30 16.87
N HIS A 846 -34.82 -17.08 17.81
CA HIS A 846 -35.16 -18.50 17.94
C HIS A 846 -36.64 -18.71 18.34
N LYS A 847 -37.23 -17.84 19.15
CA LYS A 847 -38.66 -17.90 19.48
C LYS A 847 -39.52 -17.48 18.28
N LEU A 848 -39.09 -16.50 17.50
CA LEU A 848 -39.77 -16.06 16.28
C LEU A 848 -39.72 -17.16 15.21
N VAL A 849 -38.56 -17.78 14.98
CA VAL A 849 -38.39 -18.96 14.11
C VAL A 849 -39.26 -20.14 14.58
N LEU A 850 -39.30 -20.44 15.90
CA LEU A 850 -40.22 -21.45 16.43
C LEU A 850 -41.69 -21.07 16.24
N GLN A 851 -42.05 -19.79 16.34
CA GLN A 851 -43.42 -19.33 16.06
C GLN A 851 -43.77 -19.39 14.57
N THR A 852 -42.83 -19.14 13.66
CA THR A 852 -43.04 -19.33 12.22
C THR A 852 -43.16 -20.82 11.85
N ILE A 853 -42.32 -21.68 12.44
CA ILE A 853 -42.38 -23.13 12.23
C ILE A 853 -43.67 -23.71 12.80
N ASN A 854 -44.05 -23.35 14.04
CA ASN A 854 -45.32 -23.79 14.62
C ASN A 854 -46.51 -23.23 13.84
N ALA A 855 -46.50 -21.98 13.38
CA ALA A 855 -47.55 -21.44 12.51
C ALA A 855 -47.62 -22.13 11.13
N GLN A 856 -46.60 -22.89 10.71
CA GLN A 856 -46.69 -23.78 9.54
C GLN A 856 -47.14 -25.20 9.88
N LEU A 857 -47.09 -25.61 11.16
CA LEU A 857 -47.59 -26.90 11.64
C LEU A 857 -49.05 -26.82 12.07
N ASP A 858 -49.44 -25.78 12.82
CA ASP A 858 -50.80 -25.54 13.30
C ASP A 858 -51.79 -25.29 12.15
N ASN A 859 -51.30 -24.81 10.98
CA ASN A 859 -52.10 -24.67 9.75
C ASN A 859 -52.28 -25.99 8.96
N ASN A 860 -51.76 -27.13 9.45
CA ASN A 860 -51.72 -28.40 8.71
C ASN A 860 -52.28 -29.62 9.49
N ALA A 861 -53.15 -29.40 10.49
CA ALA A 861 -53.76 -30.51 11.25
C ALA A 861 -55.19 -30.27 11.79
N ASP A 862 -56.03 -29.49 11.11
CA ASP A 862 -57.49 -29.48 11.34
C ASP A 862 -58.20 -29.01 10.04
N ILE A 863 -59.20 -29.70 9.47
CA ILE A 863 -59.79 -31.02 9.76
C ILE A 863 -59.87 -31.80 8.45
N LEU A 864 -59.51 -33.09 8.48
CA LEU A 864 -59.87 -34.04 7.44
C LEU A 864 -60.62 -35.23 8.08
N LEU A 865 -61.95 -35.09 8.22
CA LEU A 865 -62.94 -36.19 8.17
C LEU A 865 -64.38 -35.67 8.42
N SER A 866 -65.18 -35.63 7.35
CA SER A 866 -66.64 -35.84 7.41
C SER A 866 -67.40 -34.77 8.26
N PRO A 867 -68.59 -34.96 8.88
CA PRO A 867 -69.47 -36.13 9.07
C PRO A 867 -70.85 -35.98 8.41
N GLU A 868 -70.92 -35.66 7.10
CA GLU A 868 -72.15 -35.80 6.31
C GLU A 868 -71.91 -36.64 5.04
N PHE A 869 -72.69 -37.66 4.67
CA PHE A 869 -73.48 -38.64 5.42
C PHE A 869 -74.29 -38.19 6.66
N SER A 870 -75.38 -37.45 6.43
CA SER A 870 -76.51 -37.43 7.37
C SER A 870 -77.88 -37.78 6.75
N PRO A 871 -78.03 -38.89 6.00
CA PRO A 871 -79.18 -39.73 6.32
C PRO A 871 -79.01 -40.24 7.77
N PRO A 872 -79.97 -40.04 8.71
CA PRO A 872 -81.28 -39.41 8.56
C PRO A 872 -81.59 -38.27 9.56
N THR A 873 -82.22 -37.21 9.03
CA THR A 873 -83.33 -36.41 9.58
C THR A 873 -83.84 -36.66 11.02
N VAL A 874 -84.05 -35.56 11.77
CA VAL A 874 -85.27 -35.34 12.59
C VAL A 874 -85.76 -33.89 12.40
N SER A 875 -87.08 -33.68 12.47
CA SER A 875 -87.83 -32.41 12.28
C SER A 875 -87.59 -31.34 13.38
N ALA A 876 -88.04 -30.07 13.32
CA ALA A 876 -89.06 -29.37 12.50
C ALA A 876 -88.79 -27.81 12.56
N SER A 877 -89.50 -26.87 11.91
CA SER A 877 -90.71 -26.87 11.06
C SER A 877 -90.88 -25.57 10.22
N HIS A 878 -91.24 -25.69 8.93
CA HIS A 878 -92.12 -24.76 8.13
C HIS A 878 -91.63 -23.29 7.88
N TYR A 879 -92.00 -22.55 6.81
CA TYR A 879 -93.06 -22.70 5.79
C TYR A 879 -92.80 -21.94 4.47
N ARG A 880 -93.08 -22.56 3.29
CA ARG A 880 -93.15 -21.96 1.91
C ARG A 880 -91.85 -21.28 1.38
N ARG A 881 -91.58 -21.16 0.07
CA ARG A 881 -92.40 -21.35 -1.16
C ARG A 881 -91.58 -22.01 -2.30
N THR A 882 -92.12 -23.13 -2.78
CA THR A 882 -92.12 -23.67 -4.17
C THR A 882 -91.62 -22.75 -5.32
N GLN A 883 -90.97 -23.19 -6.42
CA GLN A 883 -90.51 -24.51 -6.96
C GLN A 883 -89.63 -24.27 -8.26
N LEU A 884 -89.28 -25.14 -9.23
CA LEU A 884 -89.67 -26.52 -9.69
C LEU A 884 -88.52 -27.23 -10.50
N PHE A 885 -88.81 -27.99 -11.58
CA PHE A 885 -87.94 -28.83 -12.47
C PHE A 885 -86.93 -28.08 -13.39
N PHE A 886 -85.86 -28.66 -13.99
CA PHE A 886 -85.72 -29.99 -14.64
C PHE A 886 -84.29 -30.63 -14.62
N SER A 887 -84.27 -31.97 -14.53
CA SER A 887 -83.27 -32.99 -14.99
C SER A 887 -81.74 -32.73 -14.97
N PRO A 888 -80.97 -33.46 -14.13
CA PRO A 888 -79.49 -33.49 -14.17
C PRO A 888 -78.90 -34.80 -14.73
N ASN A 889 -77.84 -34.73 -15.54
CA ASN A 889 -76.74 -35.72 -15.53
C ASN A 889 -75.50 -35.34 -16.38
N TYR A 890 -75.69 -34.73 -17.56
CA TYR A 890 -74.59 -34.57 -18.54
C TYR A 890 -73.54 -33.48 -18.17
N ASN A 891 -73.92 -32.47 -17.38
CA ASN A 891 -73.09 -31.29 -17.12
C ASN A 891 -72.16 -31.42 -15.89
N PHE A 892 -72.43 -32.33 -14.94
CA PHE A 892 -71.60 -32.46 -13.74
C PHE A 892 -70.27 -33.15 -14.05
N LEU A 893 -70.31 -34.33 -14.68
CA LEU A 893 -69.12 -35.07 -15.14
C LEU A 893 -68.18 -34.19 -15.99
N ARG A 894 -68.73 -33.41 -16.93
CA ARG A 894 -67.95 -32.52 -17.81
C ARG A 894 -67.30 -31.35 -17.05
N ARG A 895 -67.84 -30.91 -15.90
CA ARG A 895 -67.19 -29.93 -15.02
C ARG A 895 -66.17 -30.58 -14.08
N PHE A 896 -66.51 -31.73 -13.48
CA PHE A 896 -65.66 -32.42 -12.51
C PHE A 896 -64.33 -32.89 -13.12
N PHE A 897 -64.36 -33.53 -14.29
CA PHE A 897 -63.13 -33.91 -15.02
C PHE A 897 -62.29 -32.69 -15.44
N LYS A 898 -62.91 -31.58 -15.86
CA LYS A 898 -62.18 -30.35 -16.24
C LYS A 898 -61.49 -29.70 -15.01
N MET A 899 -62.11 -29.80 -13.82
CA MET A 899 -61.55 -29.29 -12.58
C MET A 899 -60.34 -30.10 -12.11
N ILE A 900 -60.46 -31.44 -12.07
CA ILE A 900 -59.36 -32.36 -11.72
C ILE A 900 -58.20 -32.25 -12.72
N GLY A 901 -58.48 -32.20 -14.02
CA GLY A 901 -57.47 -31.97 -15.05
C GLY A 901 -56.66 -30.69 -14.83
N SER A 902 -57.35 -29.58 -14.52
CA SER A 902 -56.69 -28.29 -14.25
C SER A 902 -55.78 -28.29 -13.01
N PHE A 903 -56.09 -29.12 -12.00
CA PHE A 903 -55.27 -29.24 -10.79
C PHE A 903 -54.03 -30.12 -11.04
N LEU A 904 -54.22 -31.27 -11.70
CA LEU A 904 -53.12 -32.17 -12.08
C LEU A 904 -52.14 -31.49 -13.05
N THR A 905 -52.63 -30.79 -14.07
CA THR A 905 -51.77 -30.04 -15.01
C THR A 905 -50.98 -28.94 -14.32
N ARG A 906 -51.56 -28.21 -13.34
CA ARG A 906 -50.82 -27.22 -12.55
C ARG A 906 -49.71 -27.85 -11.70
N GLY A 907 -49.99 -28.98 -11.04
CA GLY A 907 -48.97 -29.74 -10.32
C GLY A 907 -47.85 -30.23 -11.24
N LEU A 908 -48.20 -30.78 -12.41
CA LEU A 908 -47.24 -31.23 -13.41
C LEU A 908 -46.43 -30.08 -14.03
N VAL A 909 -47.01 -28.89 -14.23
CA VAL A 909 -46.26 -27.70 -14.67
C VAL A 909 -45.27 -27.25 -13.59
N MET A 910 -45.65 -27.25 -12.31
CA MET A 910 -44.71 -26.92 -11.22
C MET A 910 -43.53 -27.91 -11.15
N VAL A 911 -43.79 -29.21 -11.33
CA VAL A 911 -42.74 -30.24 -11.29
C VAL A 911 -41.87 -30.24 -12.57
N LEU A 912 -42.50 -30.30 -13.74
CA LEU A 912 -41.80 -30.49 -15.03
C LEU A 912 -41.39 -29.19 -15.69
N GLY A 913 -42.08 -28.07 -15.46
CA GLY A 913 -41.74 -26.76 -16.01
C GLY A 913 -40.76 -25.95 -15.14
N TYR A 914 -40.71 -26.21 -13.82
CA TYR A 914 -39.88 -25.44 -12.89
C TYR A 914 -38.90 -26.31 -12.07
N ALA A 915 -39.40 -27.27 -11.29
CA ALA A 915 -38.55 -28.00 -10.34
C ALA A 915 -37.51 -28.91 -11.03
N TYR A 916 -37.89 -29.64 -12.08
CA TYR A 916 -36.98 -30.51 -12.82
C TYR A 916 -35.90 -29.72 -13.59
N PRO A 917 -36.23 -28.68 -14.38
CA PRO A 917 -35.24 -27.77 -14.95
C PRO A 917 -34.30 -27.15 -13.92
N ALA A 918 -34.80 -26.70 -12.76
CA ALA A 918 -33.95 -26.12 -11.71
C ALA A 918 -32.95 -27.13 -11.13
N TYR A 919 -33.35 -28.39 -10.99
CA TYR A 919 -32.46 -29.47 -10.52
C TYR A 919 -31.38 -29.84 -11.56
N GLU A 920 -31.72 -29.90 -12.84
CA GLU A 920 -30.73 -30.10 -13.91
C GLU A 920 -29.79 -28.89 -14.06
N CYS A 921 -30.26 -27.65 -13.83
CA CYS A 921 -29.40 -26.47 -13.76
C CYS A 921 -28.35 -26.59 -12.65
N TYR A 922 -28.77 -26.92 -11.42
CA TYR A 922 -27.86 -27.19 -10.29
C TYR A 922 -26.83 -28.28 -10.64
N LYS A 923 -27.30 -29.39 -11.21
CA LYS A 923 -26.47 -30.53 -11.64
C LYS A 923 -25.51 -30.21 -12.79
N THR A 924 -25.80 -29.21 -13.64
CA THR A 924 -24.86 -28.69 -14.64
C THR A 924 -23.83 -27.75 -14.00
N VAL A 925 -24.21 -26.92 -13.03
CA VAL A 925 -23.31 -25.99 -12.32
C VAL A 925 -22.32 -26.71 -11.41
N GLU A 926 -22.74 -27.79 -10.74
CA GLU A 926 -21.89 -28.62 -9.86
C GLU A 926 -20.91 -29.56 -10.62
N LYS A 927 -20.73 -29.40 -11.94
CA LYS A 927 -19.70 -30.11 -12.72
C LYS A 927 -18.36 -29.38 -12.62
N ASN A 928 -17.27 -30.09 -12.29
CA ASN A 928 -15.90 -29.52 -12.18
C ASN A 928 -15.41 -28.75 -13.42
N ARG A 929 -15.91 -29.06 -14.62
CA ARG A 929 -15.84 -28.21 -15.83
C ARG A 929 -17.25 -28.26 -16.47
N PRO A 930 -18.07 -27.20 -16.40
CA PRO A 930 -19.39 -27.17 -17.03
C PRO A 930 -19.29 -26.88 -18.52
N GLU A 931 -19.95 -27.68 -19.35
CA GLU A 931 -20.02 -27.45 -20.81
C GLU A 931 -20.83 -26.17 -21.10
N ILE A 932 -20.19 -25.19 -21.76
CA ILE A 932 -20.77 -23.85 -22.00
C ILE A 932 -22.10 -23.93 -22.76
N GLU A 933 -22.25 -24.88 -23.69
CA GLU A 933 -23.51 -25.12 -24.42
C GLU A 933 -24.66 -25.52 -23.47
N GLN A 934 -24.40 -26.38 -22.49
CA GLN A 934 -25.42 -26.82 -21.52
C GLN A 934 -25.84 -25.68 -20.59
N LEU A 935 -24.89 -24.82 -20.21
CA LEU A 935 -25.19 -23.63 -19.41
C LEU A 935 -26.00 -22.59 -20.22
N ARG A 936 -25.60 -22.31 -21.46
CA ARG A 936 -26.33 -21.43 -22.40
C ARG A 936 -27.75 -21.92 -22.65
N PHE A 937 -27.95 -23.23 -22.85
CA PHE A 937 -29.26 -23.83 -23.05
C PHE A 937 -30.20 -23.56 -21.85
N TRP A 938 -29.73 -23.80 -20.62
CA TRP A 938 -30.55 -23.56 -19.44
C TRP A 938 -30.82 -22.06 -19.18
N CYS A 939 -29.87 -21.17 -19.48
CA CYS A 939 -30.11 -19.73 -19.45
C CYS A 939 -31.18 -19.30 -20.47
N GLN A 940 -31.09 -19.78 -21.72
CA GLN A 940 -32.13 -19.54 -22.74
C GLN A 940 -33.50 -20.06 -22.31
N TYR A 941 -33.56 -21.23 -21.66
CA TYR A 941 -34.80 -21.81 -21.13
C TYR A 941 -35.44 -20.87 -20.10
N TRP A 942 -34.67 -20.44 -19.09
CA TRP A 942 -35.21 -19.59 -18.02
C TRP A 942 -35.61 -18.20 -18.49
N ILE A 943 -34.93 -17.62 -19.49
CA ILE A 943 -35.35 -16.36 -20.11
C ILE A 943 -36.73 -16.53 -20.79
N LEU A 944 -36.92 -17.59 -21.59
CA LEU A 944 -38.22 -17.87 -22.20
C LEU A 944 -39.31 -18.12 -21.15
N VAL A 945 -39.03 -18.92 -20.11
CA VAL A 945 -39.98 -19.19 -19.01
C VAL A 945 -40.34 -17.91 -18.24
N ALA A 946 -39.39 -17.02 -17.97
CA ALA A 946 -39.66 -15.75 -17.30
C ALA A 946 -40.59 -14.86 -18.13
N CYS A 947 -40.32 -14.71 -19.44
CA CYS A 947 -41.15 -13.92 -20.34
C CYS A 947 -42.54 -14.52 -20.53
N LEU A 948 -42.64 -15.85 -20.71
CA LEU A 948 -43.91 -16.57 -20.72
C LEU A 948 -44.69 -16.31 -19.42
N THR A 949 -44.05 -16.40 -18.25
CA THR A 949 -44.70 -16.12 -16.96
C THR A 949 -45.25 -14.69 -16.87
N VAL A 950 -44.55 -13.69 -17.42
CA VAL A 950 -45.03 -12.29 -17.46
C VAL A 950 -46.23 -12.16 -18.40
N PHE A 951 -46.13 -12.68 -19.64
CA PHE A 951 -47.24 -12.64 -20.59
C PHE A 951 -48.46 -13.44 -20.10
N GLU A 952 -48.26 -14.56 -19.41
CA GLU A 952 -49.32 -15.38 -18.80
C GLU A 952 -50.14 -14.62 -17.75
N ARG A 953 -49.53 -13.71 -16.98
CA ARG A 953 -50.27 -12.88 -16.00
C ARG A 953 -51.31 -11.97 -16.65
N VAL A 954 -51.14 -11.65 -17.93
CA VAL A 954 -52.13 -10.93 -18.75
C VAL A 954 -53.00 -11.94 -19.52
N GLY A 955 -52.38 -12.95 -20.15
CA GLY A 955 -53.03 -13.91 -21.04
C GLY A 955 -54.01 -14.88 -20.37
N ASP A 956 -53.76 -15.32 -19.13
CA ASP A 956 -54.67 -16.23 -18.40
C ASP A 956 -56.06 -15.59 -18.20
N ALA A 957 -56.17 -14.26 -18.19
CA ALA A 957 -57.45 -13.54 -18.11
C ALA A 957 -58.28 -13.62 -19.40
N PHE A 958 -57.63 -13.81 -20.56
CA PHE A 958 -58.28 -13.79 -21.89
C PHE A 958 -58.33 -15.16 -22.58
N VAL A 959 -57.47 -16.12 -22.20
CA VAL A 959 -57.30 -17.41 -22.92
C VAL A 959 -57.75 -18.63 -22.11
N SER A 960 -57.93 -18.52 -20.79
CA SER A 960 -58.25 -19.66 -19.90
C SER A 960 -59.61 -20.34 -20.13
N TRP A 961 -60.47 -19.79 -21.00
CA TRP A 961 -61.70 -20.46 -21.45
C TRP A 961 -61.44 -21.55 -22.50
N VAL A 962 -60.32 -21.48 -23.23
CA VAL A 962 -59.95 -22.40 -24.32
C VAL A 962 -59.72 -23.83 -23.78
N PRO A 963 -60.39 -24.87 -24.32
CA PRO A 963 -60.14 -26.25 -23.92
C PRO A 963 -58.70 -26.69 -24.19
N MET A 964 -58.16 -27.55 -23.31
CA MET A 964 -56.78 -28.08 -23.39
C MET A 964 -55.64 -27.04 -23.31
N TYR A 965 -55.92 -25.78 -22.96
CA TYR A 965 -54.89 -24.75 -22.82
C TYR A 965 -53.81 -25.12 -21.77
N SER A 966 -54.21 -25.64 -20.61
CA SER A 966 -53.32 -26.12 -19.55
C SER A 966 -52.44 -27.30 -19.98
N GLU A 967 -52.98 -28.19 -20.80
CA GLU A 967 -52.35 -29.39 -21.32
C GLU A 967 -51.36 -29.04 -22.45
N ALA A 968 -51.72 -28.12 -23.34
CA ALA A 968 -50.84 -27.57 -24.37
C ALA A 968 -49.69 -26.75 -23.75
N LYS A 969 -49.98 -25.97 -22.70
CA LYS A 969 -48.97 -25.23 -21.90
C LYS A 969 -47.96 -26.19 -21.26
N LEU A 970 -48.42 -27.28 -20.64
CA LEU A 970 -47.53 -28.33 -20.11
C LEU A 970 -46.68 -28.99 -21.22
N ALA A 971 -47.30 -29.33 -22.35
CA ALA A 971 -46.59 -29.91 -23.49
C ALA A 971 -45.53 -28.94 -24.07
N PHE A 972 -45.79 -27.63 -24.05
CA PHE A 972 -44.85 -26.61 -24.49
C PHE A 972 -43.65 -26.46 -23.54
N PHE A 973 -43.86 -26.42 -22.22
CA PHE A 973 -42.75 -26.45 -21.25
C PHE A 973 -41.86 -27.69 -21.47
N ILE A 974 -42.46 -28.87 -21.66
CA ILE A 974 -41.72 -30.11 -21.94
C ILE A 974 -40.97 -29.99 -23.28
N TYR A 975 -41.60 -29.50 -24.35
CA TYR A 975 -40.96 -29.30 -25.66
C TYR A 975 -39.72 -28.39 -25.60
N LEU A 976 -39.75 -27.35 -24.76
CA LEU A 976 -38.64 -26.41 -24.59
C LEU A 976 -37.39 -27.11 -24.01
N TRP A 977 -37.51 -27.87 -22.91
CA TRP A 977 -36.35 -28.52 -22.27
C TRP A 977 -36.02 -29.93 -22.78
N TYR A 978 -36.92 -30.61 -23.48
CA TYR A 978 -36.70 -32.00 -23.88
C TYR A 978 -35.50 -32.15 -24.85
N PRO A 979 -34.47 -32.96 -24.53
CA PRO A 979 -33.19 -32.91 -25.25
C PRO A 979 -33.24 -33.20 -26.76
N LYS A 980 -34.25 -33.95 -27.24
CA LYS A 980 -34.38 -34.30 -28.66
C LYS A 980 -35.09 -33.24 -29.51
N THR A 981 -35.84 -32.31 -28.91
CA THR A 981 -36.60 -31.29 -29.66
C THR A 981 -35.86 -29.98 -29.85
N ARG A 982 -34.79 -29.71 -29.07
CA ARG A 982 -34.03 -28.44 -29.08
C ARG A 982 -34.94 -27.19 -28.96
N GLY A 983 -36.11 -27.33 -28.34
CA GLY A 983 -37.20 -26.36 -28.43
C GLY A 983 -36.83 -24.98 -27.88
N THR A 984 -36.09 -24.94 -26.77
CA THR A 984 -35.52 -23.70 -26.21
C THR A 984 -34.71 -22.92 -27.24
N THR A 985 -33.69 -23.55 -27.84
CA THR A 985 -32.79 -22.87 -28.78
C THR A 985 -33.52 -22.44 -30.05
N TYR A 986 -34.47 -23.25 -30.54
CA TYR A 986 -35.30 -22.88 -31.68
C TYR A 986 -36.18 -21.65 -31.39
N VAL A 987 -36.95 -21.66 -30.30
CA VAL A 987 -37.82 -20.53 -29.93
C VAL A 987 -37.00 -19.28 -29.58
N TYR A 988 -35.86 -19.44 -28.92
CA TYR A 988 -34.97 -18.34 -28.55
C TYR A 988 -34.38 -17.66 -29.78
N GLU A 989 -33.68 -18.40 -30.65
CA GLU A 989 -32.95 -17.82 -31.78
C GLU A 989 -33.89 -17.39 -32.93
N SER A 990 -35.04 -18.06 -33.13
CA SER A 990 -35.96 -17.76 -34.26
C SER A 990 -37.02 -16.68 -33.98
N PHE A 991 -37.41 -16.46 -32.71
CA PHE A 991 -38.48 -15.52 -32.36
C PHE A 991 -38.08 -14.50 -31.29
N PHE A 992 -37.43 -14.96 -30.23
CA PHE A 992 -37.18 -14.11 -29.06
C PHE A 992 -35.99 -13.15 -29.26
N ARG A 993 -34.87 -13.67 -29.78
CA ARG A 993 -33.65 -12.91 -30.05
C ARG A 993 -33.86 -11.79 -31.09
N PRO A 994 -34.48 -12.00 -32.27
CA PRO A 994 -34.68 -10.94 -33.25
C PRO A 994 -35.55 -9.79 -32.70
N TYR A 995 -36.62 -10.14 -31.98
CA TYR A 995 -37.54 -9.18 -31.38
C TYR A 995 -36.87 -8.32 -30.30
N LEU A 996 -36.05 -8.92 -29.43
CA LEU A 996 -35.28 -8.15 -28.45
C LEU A 996 -34.26 -7.24 -29.12
N SER A 997 -33.43 -7.75 -30.05
CA SER A 997 -32.40 -6.93 -30.71
C SER A 997 -32.96 -5.75 -31.50
N GLN A 998 -34.23 -5.81 -31.93
CA GLN A 998 -34.91 -4.71 -32.61
C GLN A 998 -35.36 -3.58 -31.64
N HIS A 999 -35.55 -3.89 -30.36
CA HIS A 999 -36.09 -2.97 -29.35
C HIS A 999 -35.19 -2.76 -28.13
N GLU A 1000 -33.96 -3.29 -28.16
CA GLU A 1000 -33.02 -3.27 -27.02
C GLU A 1000 -32.75 -1.84 -26.52
N ASN A 1001 -32.51 -0.90 -27.44
CA ASN A 1001 -32.34 0.52 -27.12
C ASN A 1001 -33.60 1.16 -26.50
N ASP A 1002 -34.79 0.84 -27.02
CA ASP A 1002 -36.07 1.35 -26.50
C ASP A 1002 -36.32 0.84 -25.07
N ILE A 1003 -36.00 -0.43 -24.83
CA ILE A 1003 -36.17 -1.14 -23.57
C ILE A 1003 -35.19 -0.60 -22.52
N ASP A 1004 -33.92 -0.43 -22.85
CA ASP A 1004 -32.91 0.08 -21.90
C ASP A 1004 -33.12 1.58 -21.60
N HIS A 1005 -33.53 2.40 -22.58
CA HIS A 1005 -33.96 3.78 -22.32
C HIS A 1005 -35.17 3.81 -21.37
N SER A 1006 -36.18 2.99 -21.64
CA SER A 1006 -37.38 2.88 -20.79
C SER A 1006 -37.04 2.41 -19.38
N LEU A 1007 -36.12 1.45 -19.21
CA LEU A 1007 -35.65 0.97 -17.92
C LEU A 1007 -34.85 2.04 -17.16
N LEU A 1008 -34.07 2.87 -17.84
CA LEU A 1008 -33.33 3.99 -17.24
C LEU A 1008 -34.29 5.10 -16.74
N GLU A 1009 -35.33 5.41 -17.52
CA GLU A 1009 -36.41 6.33 -17.15
C GLU A 1009 -37.26 5.79 -15.99
N LEU A 1010 -37.49 4.47 -15.92
CA LEU A 1010 -38.16 3.81 -14.80
C LEU A 1010 -37.27 3.80 -13.54
N ARG A 1011 -35.96 3.54 -13.69
CA ARG A 1011 -34.99 3.50 -12.58
C ARG A 1011 -34.81 4.86 -11.92
N THR A 1012 -34.78 5.94 -12.69
CA THR A 1012 -34.73 7.31 -12.17
C THR A 1012 -36.02 7.67 -11.42
N ARG A 1013 -37.20 7.48 -12.03
CA ARG A 1013 -38.49 7.75 -11.38
C ARG A 1013 -38.81 6.86 -10.17
N ALA A 1014 -38.24 5.65 -10.10
CA ALA A 1014 -38.42 4.77 -8.94
C ALA A 1014 -37.83 5.37 -7.66
N GLY A 1015 -36.74 6.15 -7.75
CA GLY A 1015 -36.16 6.89 -6.62
C GLY A 1015 -37.13 7.92 -6.07
N ASP A 1016 -37.64 8.82 -6.93
CA ASP A 1016 -38.61 9.85 -6.55
C ASP A 1016 -39.88 9.25 -5.94
N MET A 1017 -40.41 8.20 -6.54
CA MET A 1017 -41.62 7.54 -6.06
C MET A 1017 -41.41 6.84 -4.70
N ALA A 1018 -40.23 6.29 -4.43
CA ALA A 1018 -39.87 5.78 -3.11
C ALA A 1018 -39.74 6.92 -2.06
N VAL A 1019 -39.14 8.06 -2.42
CA VAL A 1019 -39.03 9.23 -1.54
C VAL A 1019 -40.42 9.80 -1.19
N ILE A 1020 -41.31 9.94 -2.18
CA ILE A 1020 -42.70 10.39 -1.97
C ILE A 1020 -43.45 9.43 -1.04
N TYR A 1021 -43.27 8.11 -1.20
CA TYR A 1021 -43.90 7.12 -0.32
C TYR A 1021 -43.34 7.21 1.11
N TRP A 1022 -42.02 7.40 1.26
CA TRP A 1022 -41.37 7.54 2.55
C TRP A 1022 -41.79 8.81 3.30
N GLN A 1023 -41.96 9.93 2.59
CA GLN A 1023 -42.51 11.17 3.15
C GLN A 1023 -43.97 11.00 3.62
N ARG A 1024 -44.80 10.25 2.89
CA ARG A 1024 -46.18 9.91 3.33
C ARG A 1024 -46.20 9.00 4.56
N VAL A 1025 -45.29 8.02 4.65
CA VAL A 1025 -45.15 7.16 5.85
C VAL A 1025 -44.64 7.97 7.06
N ALA A 1026 -43.66 8.85 6.87
CA ALA A 1026 -43.10 9.69 7.92
C ALA A 1026 -44.12 10.68 8.50
N SER A 1027 -44.89 11.36 7.64
CA SER A 1027 -45.95 12.29 8.05
C SER A 1027 -47.10 11.58 8.77
N TYR A 1028 -47.58 10.45 8.25
CA TYR A 1028 -48.59 9.62 8.93
C TYR A 1028 -48.11 9.15 10.32
N GLY A 1029 -46.84 8.74 10.41
CA GLY A 1029 -46.17 8.39 11.67
C GLY A 1029 -46.14 9.53 12.68
N GLN A 1030 -45.76 10.75 12.26
CA GLN A 1030 -45.76 11.94 13.12
C GLN A 1030 -47.16 12.26 13.67
N THR A 1031 -48.21 12.22 12.82
CA THR A 1031 -49.59 12.44 13.28
C THR A 1031 -50.04 11.41 14.32
N ARG A 1032 -49.77 10.11 14.10
CA ARG A 1032 -50.14 9.06 15.07
C ARG A 1032 -49.35 9.14 16.38
N ILE A 1033 -48.08 9.54 16.34
CA ILE A 1033 -47.27 9.74 17.56
C ILE A 1033 -47.82 10.90 18.40
N LEU A 1034 -48.26 12.00 17.77
CA LEU A 1034 -48.89 13.13 18.47
C LEU A 1034 -50.24 12.76 19.11
N GLU A 1035 -51.10 12.01 18.41
CA GLU A 1035 -52.35 11.48 18.98
C GLU A 1035 -52.08 10.58 20.20
N ILE A 1036 -51.09 9.67 20.10
CA ILE A 1036 -50.73 8.76 21.20
C ILE A 1036 -50.19 9.55 22.40
N LEU A 1037 -49.37 10.59 22.17
CA LEU A 1037 -48.87 11.45 23.24
C LEU A 1037 -50.00 12.23 23.93
N GLN A 1038 -50.98 12.76 23.18
CA GLN A 1038 -52.16 13.41 23.77
C GLN A 1038 -53.04 12.42 24.55
N TYR A 1039 -53.24 11.20 24.03
CA TYR A 1039 -53.99 10.14 24.70
C TYR A 1039 -53.32 9.68 26.00
N VAL A 1040 -51.98 9.54 26.02
CA VAL A 1040 -51.22 9.22 27.23
C VAL A 1040 -51.26 10.37 28.24
N ALA A 1041 -51.15 11.62 27.79
CA ALA A 1041 -51.29 12.79 28.66
C ALA A 1041 -52.69 12.84 29.33
N ALA A 1042 -53.75 12.52 28.58
CA ALA A 1042 -55.13 12.48 29.10
C ALA A 1042 -55.35 11.43 30.21
N GLN A 1043 -54.52 10.38 30.30
CA GLN A 1043 -54.62 9.36 31.37
C GLN A 1043 -53.92 9.77 32.67
N SER A 1044 -53.23 10.92 32.71
CA SER A 1044 -52.39 11.33 33.84
C SER A 1044 -53.05 12.30 34.84
N THR A 1045 -54.30 12.02 35.26
CA THR A 1045 -54.97 12.74 36.38
C THR A 1045 -55.45 11.79 37.49
N PRO A 1046 -55.25 12.09 38.80
CA PRO A 1046 -55.54 11.12 39.88
C PRO A 1046 -57.02 11.07 40.29
N ARG A 1047 -57.52 9.87 40.62
CA ARG A 1047 -58.82 9.70 41.30
C ARG A 1047 -58.72 9.92 42.83
N PRO A 1048 -59.63 10.68 43.47
CA PRO A 1048 -59.63 10.85 44.93
C PRO A 1048 -60.17 9.64 45.71
N GLN A 1049 -59.80 9.56 47.00
CA GLN A 1049 -60.42 8.67 48.01
C GLN A 1049 -61.40 9.44 48.92
N PRO A 1050 -62.31 8.75 49.65
CA PRO A 1050 -63.56 9.36 50.14
C PRO A 1050 -63.47 10.10 51.49
N PRO A 1051 -64.31 11.13 51.72
CA PRO A 1051 -64.38 11.86 52.98
C PRO A 1051 -65.27 11.19 54.05
N GLN A 1052 -64.95 11.42 55.33
CA GLN A 1052 -65.82 11.06 56.47
C GLN A 1052 -66.93 12.11 56.70
N LYS A 1053 -68.01 11.70 57.41
CA LYS A 1053 -69.29 12.41 57.48
C LYS A 1053 -69.37 13.49 58.58
N ARG A 1054 -69.95 14.66 58.24
CA ARG A 1054 -70.79 15.59 59.06
C ARG A 1054 -71.14 16.82 58.19
N GLY A 1055 -72.38 17.28 58.01
CA GLY A 1055 -73.71 16.72 58.28
C GLY A 1055 -74.83 17.77 58.23
N GLY A 1056 -76.01 17.46 57.66
CA GLY A 1056 -77.29 18.18 57.93
C GLY A 1056 -77.90 19.10 56.83
N ARG A 1057 -79.22 18.92 56.62
CA ARG A 1057 -80.26 19.85 56.09
C ARG A 1057 -80.17 20.49 54.67
N ALA A 1058 -80.76 19.77 53.70
CA ALA A 1058 -82.00 20.08 52.97
C ALA A 1058 -82.27 21.43 52.25
N ASN A 1059 -82.63 21.29 50.96
CA ASN A 1059 -83.73 21.96 50.20
C ASN A 1059 -83.72 23.49 49.93
N GLN A 1060 -83.33 23.90 48.71
CA GLN A 1060 -84.24 24.22 47.57
C GLN A 1060 -83.46 24.69 46.30
N ALA A 1061 -84.15 25.06 45.22
CA ALA A 1061 -83.63 25.29 43.86
C ALA A 1061 -84.35 26.49 43.19
N PRO A 1062 -84.13 26.85 41.89
CA PRO A 1062 -82.89 26.98 41.11
C PRO A 1062 -82.74 28.37 40.39
N ALA A 1063 -81.62 28.58 39.68
CA ALA A 1063 -81.51 29.12 38.29
C ALA A 1063 -80.53 30.29 38.00
N LYS A 1064 -79.56 30.04 37.08
CA LYS A 1064 -78.81 31.00 36.22
C LYS A 1064 -77.87 32.00 36.97
N PRO A 1065 -76.96 32.77 36.30
CA PRO A 1065 -76.81 33.01 34.85
C PRO A 1065 -75.38 33.00 34.22
N LYS A 1066 -75.31 32.77 32.88
CA LYS A 1066 -74.46 33.45 31.85
C LYS A 1066 -72.90 33.35 31.98
N LYS A 1067 -72.05 33.58 30.95
CA LYS A 1067 -72.08 34.06 29.53
C LYS A 1067 -70.87 33.36 28.80
N ALA A 1068 -70.96 32.78 27.60
CA ALA A 1068 -71.05 33.36 26.23
C ALA A 1068 -69.65 33.45 25.50
N PRO A 1069 -69.54 33.53 24.16
CA PRO A 1069 -69.20 32.32 23.37
C PRO A 1069 -68.18 32.50 22.21
N VAL A 1070 -67.93 31.43 21.43
CA VAL A 1070 -67.07 31.38 20.22
C VAL A 1070 -67.69 30.51 19.12
N PRO A 1071 -67.71 30.95 17.84
CA PRO A 1071 -67.97 30.12 16.65
C PRO A 1071 -66.83 30.17 15.60
N GLN A 1072 -67.03 29.49 14.45
CA GLN A 1072 -66.27 29.63 13.19
C GLN A 1072 -67.32 29.91 12.06
N PRO A 1073 -67.40 29.31 10.83
CA PRO A 1073 -66.59 28.27 10.12
C PRO A 1073 -66.34 28.48 8.59
N GLU A 1074 -65.68 27.49 7.94
CA GLU A 1074 -65.83 26.95 6.54
C GLU A 1074 -65.88 27.89 5.29
N SER A 1075 -65.54 27.51 4.03
CA SER A 1075 -64.66 26.50 3.36
C SER A 1075 -64.59 26.90 1.83
N GLU A 1076 -64.05 26.22 0.78
CA GLU A 1076 -63.38 24.92 0.53
C GLU A 1076 -62.63 24.91 -0.87
N GLU A 1077 -62.21 23.73 -1.35
CA GLU A 1077 -61.83 23.30 -2.74
C GLU A 1077 -60.58 23.83 -3.54
N ALA A 1078 -59.82 22.84 -4.06
CA ALA A 1078 -59.24 22.66 -5.41
C ALA A 1078 -58.01 23.43 -5.99
N SER A 1079 -56.99 22.62 -6.36
CA SER A 1079 -56.15 22.66 -7.60
C SER A 1079 -54.77 23.40 -7.65
N LEU A 1080 -54.06 23.18 -8.77
CA LEU A 1080 -52.62 23.33 -9.12
C LEU A 1080 -52.48 24.24 -10.38
N PRO A 1081 -51.32 24.50 -11.04
CA PRO A 1081 -49.87 24.43 -10.71
C PRO A 1081 -49.12 25.75 -11.13
N SER A 1082 -47.85 25.64 -11.60
CA SER A 1082 -47.10 26.53 -12.53
C SER A 1082 -46.50 27.84 -11.99
N SER A 1083 -45.38 28.40 -12.49
CA SER A 1083 -44.05 27.94 -12.99
C SER A 1083 -43.25 29.22 -13.39
N PRO A 1084 -42.30 29.29 -14.35
CA PRO A 1084 -40.89 29.24 -13.99
C PRO A 1084 -40.00 30.40 -14.50
N SER A 1085 -38.74 30.39 -14.04
CA SER A 1085 -37.50 30.74 -14.77
C SER A 1085 -37.44 31.98 -15.70
N SER A 1086 -36.59 32.94 -15.29
CA SER A 1086 -35.55 33.63 -16.10
C SER A 1086 -35.85 34.16 -17.52
N SER A 1087 -35.46 35.42 -17.78
CA SER A 1087 -34.28 35.69 -18.63
C SER A 1087 -33.86 37.17 -18.64
N SER A 1088 -32.67 37.39 -19.17
CA SER A 1088 -31.96 38.64 -19.47
C SER A 1088 -32.75 39.76 -20.15
N SER A 1089 -32.35 41.02 -19.90
CA SER A 1089 -31.72 41.88 -20.92
C SER A 1089 -31.20 43.20 -20.29
N GLU A 1090 -30.42 43.97 -21.04
CA GLU A 1090 -29.60 45.07 -20.53
C GLU A 1090 -30.13 46.46 -20.88
N ASN A 1091 -29.69 47.42 -20.05
CA ASN A 1091 -29.13 48.73 -20.43
C ASN A 1091 -29.96 50.05 -20.33
N GLU A 1092 -29.21 51.08 -19.92
CA GLU A 1092 -29.40 52.55 -20.01
C GLU A 1092 -30.57 53.27 -19.32
N GLY A 1093 -30.28 54.47 -18.77
CA GLY A 1093 -31.20 55.20 -17.86
C GLY A 1093 -30.83 56.62 -17.39
N ASN A 1094 -29.95 57.36 -18.08
CA ASN A 1094 -29.70 58.82 -18.00
C ASN A 1094 -29.06 59.47 -16.73
N GLU A 1095 -28.20 60.47 -16.99
CA GLU A 1095 -27.84 61.60 -16.11
C GLU A 1095 -28.64 62.87 -16.55
N PRO A 1096 -28.59 64.06 -15.88
CA PRO A 1096 -27.62 65.08 -16.34
C PRO A 1096 -27.14 66.16 -15.33
N THR A 1097 -25.81 66.33 -15.23
CA THR A 1097 -25.02 67.57 -15.15
C THR A 1097 -25.29 68.68 -14.09
N ARG A 1098 -24.22 69.13 -13.39
CA ARG A 1098 -23.54 70.45 -13.58
C ARG A 1098 -22.27 70.63 -12.72
N LYS A 1099 -21.45 71.65 -13.01
CA LYS A 1099 -20.05 71.86 -12.53
C LYS A 1099 -19.89 73.05 -11.56
N ALA A 1100 -18.89 73.04 -10.67
CA ALA A 1100 -18.05 74.22 -10.26
C ALA A 1100 -16.85 73.85 -9.35
N SER A 1101 -15.90 74.80 -9.18
CA SER A 1101 -14.56 74.68 -8.56
C SER A 1101 -14.43 75.11 -7.07
N GLY A 1102 -13.29 74.78 -6.40
CA GLY A 1102 -12.85 75.31 -5.09
C GLY A 1102 -12.13 76.69 -5.16
N PRO A 1103 -11.17 77.07 -4.28
CA PRO A 1103 -10.52 76.38 -3.12
C PRO A 1103 -10.32 77.29 -1.84
N SER A 1104 -9.34 76.97 -0.94
CA SER A 1104 -8.49 77.87 -0.07
C SER A 1104 -8.38 77.56 1.47
N ARG A 1105 -7.60 78.39 2.21
CA ARG A 1105 -6.99 78.25 3.58
C ARG A 1105 -7.38 79.50 4.45
N PRO A 1106 -7.15 79.66 5.80
CA PRO A 1106 -5.86 79.48 6.51
C PRO A 1106 -5.95 79.03 8.02
N ARG A 1107 -4.97 79.45 8.86
CA ARG A 1107 -4.64 79.04 10.26
C ARG A 1107 -5.03 80.14 11.30
N PRO A 1108 -4.88 80.02 12.66
CA PRO A 1108 -3.64 79.72 13.44
C PRO A 1108 -3.82 78.52 14.46
N THR A 1109 -3.24 78.33 15.66
CA THR A 1109 -2.50 79.16 16.65
C THR A 1109 -1.68 78.32 17.69
N VAL A 1110 -0.82 79.02 18.46
CA VAL A 1110 -0.14 78.83 19.79
C VAL A 1110 -0.70 77.77 20.77
N THR A 1111 0.05 77.09 21.68
CA THR A 1111 1.36 77.32 22.40
C THR A 1111 2.31 76.10 22.27
N SER A 1112 3.46 75.85 22.94
CA SER A 1112 4.41 76.52 23.90
C SER A 1112 5.73 75.70 23.98
N VAL A 1113 6.92 76.29 24.23
CA VAL A 1113 8.21 75.57 24.40
C VAL A 1113 9.21 76.28 25.36
N PRO A 1114 9.82 75.55 26.31
CA PRO A 1114 11.20 75.81 26.79
C PRO A 1114 12.06 74.52 26.96
N ALA A 1115 13.24 74.60 27.60
CA ALA A 1115 14.21 73.50 27.83
C ALA A 1115 15.04 73.72 29.14
N ALA A 1116 15.94 72.79 29.52
CA ALA A 1116 17.30 73.01 30.11
C ALA A 1116 17.85 71.89 31.06
N ASP A 1117 19.16 71.65 30.99
CA ASP A 1117 20.07 71.09 32.03
C ASP A 1117 20.20 72.05 33.26
N PRO A 1118 20.91 71.77 34.41
CA PRO A 1118 22.05 70.83 34.59
C PRO A 1118 22.32 70.21 36.01
N LYS A 1119 23.42 69.42 36.13
CA LYS A 1119 24.29 69.18 37.33
C LYS A 1119 23.69 68.50 38.59
N ASN A 1120 24.48 68.06 39.59
CA ASN A 1120 25.73 67.27 39.59
C ASN A 1120 26.03 66.70 41.01
N ALA A 1121 26.78 65.59 41.08
CA ALA A 1121 27.55 64.99 42.18
C ALA A 1121 27.44 65.47 43.66
N THR A 1122 27.28 64.50 44.57
CA THR A 1122 28.12 64.19 45.76
C THR A 1122 27.63 62.84 46.35
N GLN A 1123 28.35 62.01 47.11
CA GLN A 1123 29.67 62.00 47.78
C GLN A 1123 30.08 60.49 47.88
N ILE A 1124 31.31 59.99 48.13
CA ILE A 1124 32.62 60.47 48.62
C ILE A 1124 33.74 59.85 47.73
N ALA A 1125 34.99 60.34 47.76
CA ALA A 1125 36.09 59.78 46.97
C ALA A 1125 37.49 59.79 47.64
N GLN A 1126 38.38 58.95 47.09
CA GLN A 1126 39.86 59.02 47.07
C GLN A 1126 40.75 58.61 48.28
N LYS A 1127 41.91 58.03 47.90
CA LYS A 1127 43.20 57.84 48.62
C LYS A 1127 43.20 56.76 49.74
N SER A 1128 44.35 56.14 50.07
CA SER A 1128 45.75 56.47 49.75
C SER A 1128 46.64 55.26 49.37
N VAL A 1129 47.81 55.57 48.80
CA VAL A 1129 48.95 54.66 48.53
C VAL A 1129 49.54 54.07 49.82
N ALA A 1130 49.85 52.77 49.83
CA ALA A 1130 50.99 52.17 50.57
C ALA A 1130 51.23 50.69 50.19
N SER A 1131 52.45 50.33 49.81
CA SER A 1131 53.03 48.98 50.01
C SER A 1131 53.76 48.98 51.36
N PRO A 1132 53.99 47.85 52.06
CA PRO A 1132 55.20 47.04 51.78
C PRO A 1132 55.15 45.55 52.21
N ILE A 1133 56.32 44.87 52.14
CA ILE A 1133 56.71 43.57 52.78
C ILE A 1133 56.11 42.30 52.10
N VAL A 1134 56.85 41.46 51.34
CA VAL A 1134 58.04 40.59 51.63
C VAL A 1134 57.64 39.30 52.38
N ASN A 1135 58.01 38.05 52.04
CA ASN A 1135 58.74 37.38 50.93
C ASN A 1135 58.51 35.83 51.04
N PRO A 1136 59.14 34.91 50.25
CA PRO A 1136 60.17 35.09 49.21
C PRO A 1136 59.83 34.54 47.82
N THR A 1137 60.40 35.20 46.80
CA THR A 1137 60.69 34.61 45.50
C THR A 1137 62.17 34.18 45.47
N GLN A 1138 62.51 33.11 44.75
CA GLN A 1138 63.90 32.74 44.44
C GLN A 1138 64.15 32.79 42.93
N SER A 1139 65.28 33.41 42.54
CA SER A 1139 66.16 33.12 41.38
C SER A 1139 65.52 32.45 40.13
N THR A 1140 65.47 33.01 38.91
CA THR A 1140 66.42 33.82 38.10
C THR A 1140 67.89 33.34 38.17
N SER A 1141 68.62 33.08 37.07
CA SER A 1141 68.38 33.40 35.64
C SER A 1141 69.44 32.73 34.72
N GLN A 1142 69.34 33.01 33.40
CA GLN A 1142 70.30 32.75 32.28
C GLN A 1142 70.14 31.38 31.59
N VAL A 1143 70.07 31.20 30.24
CA VAL A 1143 70.53 31.92 29.02
C VAL A 1143 71.97 31.56 28.59
N GLU A 1144 72.22 31.51 27.26
CA GLU A 1144 73.46 31.11 26.54
C GLU A 1144 73.69 29.58 26.42
N THR A 1145 74.33 28.97 25.41
CA THR A 1145 74.55 29.20 23.94
C THR A 1145 75.01 27.85 23.29
N GLU A 1146 75.24 27.80 21.98
CA GLU A 1146 76.03 26.77 21.25
C GLU A 1146 77.51 26.69 21.76
N PRO A 1147 78.39 25.72 21.38
CA PRO A 1147 78.34 24.82 20.19
C PRO A 1147 78.91 23.37 20.34
N MET A 1148 78.92 22.66 19.19
CA MET A 1148 79.86 21.65 18.66
C MET A 1148 80.77 20.75 19.54
N GLN A 1149 81.02 19.55 18.99
CA GLN A 1149 82.21 18.66 19.04
C GLN A 1149 81.97 17.29 19.72
N ILE A 1150 82.59 16.17 19.30
CA ILE A 1150 83.07 15.66 17.99
C ILE A 1150 83.45 14.17 18.21
N GLU A 1151 83.38 13.31 17.18
CA GLU A 1151 84.08 11.99 17.01
C GLU A 1151 84.03 10.92 18.15
N GLU A 1152 83.60 9.69 17.83
CA GLU A 1152 84.45 8.46 17.83
C GLU A 1152 84.39 7.66 19.15
N VAL A 1153 84.73 6.35 19.26
CA VAL A 1153 85.17 5.32 18.29
C VAL A 1153 84.71 3.91 18.74
N GLU A 1154 84.78 2.91 17.84
CA GLU A 1154 84.73 1.44 18.10
C GLU A 1154 83.46 0.82 18.74
N GLY A 1155 83.12 -0.44 18.43
CA GLY A 1155 83.74 -1.33 17.45
C GLY A 1155 83.16 -2.76 17.43
N GLU A 1156 83.45 -3.47 16.34
CA GLU A 1156 83.49 -4.94 16.17
C GLU A 1156 82.17 -5.74 16.43
N ALA A 1157 81.57 -6.34 15.39
CA ALA A 1157 81.93 -7.62 14.72
C ALA A 1157 81.15 -8.79 15.37
N GLU A 1158 80.80 -9.91 14.72
CA GLU A 1158 80.83 -10.46 13.34
C GLU A 1158 79.85 -11.69 13.39
N SER A 1159 79.46 -12.44 12.36
CA SER A 1159 79.48 -12.47 10.88
C SER A 1159 78.36 -13.48 10.48
N GLY A 1160 77.93 -13.72 9.24
CA GLY A 1160 78.28 -13.21 7.90
C GLY A 1160 77.14 -13.57 6.92
N ASN A 1161 76.95 -12.83 5.82
CA ASN A 1161 77.52 -13.10 4.46
C ASN A 1161 76.79 -14.27 3.72
N GLU A 1162 76.55 -14.25 2.40
CA GLU A 1162 77.19 -13.48 1.31
C GLU A 1162 76.21 -12.79 0.31
N ASN A 1163 76.82 -12.10 -0.67
CA ASN A 1163 76.27 -11.19 -1.70
C ASN A 1163 76.04 -11.96 -3.06
N PRO A 1164 75.62 -11.38 -4.22
CA PRO A 1164 75.92 -10.03 -4.72
C PRO A 1164 74.82 -9.20 -5.43
N ASN A 1165 75.15 -7.92 -5.62
CA ASN A 1165 74.57 -6.87 -6.48
C ASN A 1165 74.88 -7.13 -8.00
N PRO A 1166 74.49 -6.32 -9.03
CA PRO A 1166 74.00 -4.93 -9.00
C PRO A 1166 72.84 -4.53 -9.97
N GLU A 1167 72.57 -3.21 -10.00
CA GLU A 1167 71.77 -2.40 -10.96
C GLU A 1167 70.22 -2.38 -10.83
N GLY A 1168 69.65 -1.17 -10.86
CA GLY A 1168 68.21 -0.88 -10.65
C GLY A 1168 67.42 -0.59 -11.95
N PRO A 1169 66.15 -0.12 -11.88
CA PRO A 1169 65.96 1.35 -11.71
C PRO A 1169 64.59 1.87 -11.15
N LYS A 1170 64.57 3.19 -10.88
CA LYS A 1170 63.45 4.16 -11.00
C LYS A 1170 62.24 4.14 -10.05
N GLU A 1171 62.01 5.32 -9.46
CA GLU A 1171 60.77 5.76 -8.79
C GLU A 1171 59.81 6.47 -9.77
N THR A 1172 58.51 6.48 -9.45
CA THR A 1172 57.52 7.54 -9.76
C THR A 1172 56.52 7.54 -8.59
N VAL A 1173 56.39 8.58 -7.75
CA VAL A 1173 55.90 9.96 -7.99
C VAL A 1173 54.42 10.00 -8.41
N MET A 1174 53.49 9.88 -7.44
CA MET A 1174 52.14 10.47 -7.57
C MET A 1174 51.36 10.80 -6.27
N GLU A 1175 51.89 10.57 -5.05
CA GLU A 1175 51.10 10.81 -3.81
C GLU A 1175 51.41 12.11 -3.03
N GLU A 1176 52.58 12.74 -3.18
CA GLU A 1176 52.95 13.87 -2.29
C GLU A 1176 52.32 15.23 -2.69
N THR A 1177 51.93 15.39 -3.97
CA THR A 1177 51.44 16.66 -4.54
C THR A 1177 50.13 17.16 -3.92
N ILE A 1178 49.27 16.28 -3.39
CA ILE A 1178 47.92 16.65 -2.93
C ILE A 1178 47.90 17.23 -1.50
N ARG A 1179 48.91 16.93 -0.65
CA ARG A 1179 48.98 17.46 0.73
C ARG A 1179 49.58 18.86 0.84
N MET A 1180 50.41 19.31 -0.11
CA MET A 1180 51.12 20.59 -0.02
C MET A 1180 50.28 21.83 -0.37
N THR A 1181 49.27 21.69 -1.25
CA THR A 1181 48.66 22.85 -1.94
C THR A 1181 47.52 23.56 -1.18
N ARG A 1182 47.21 23.16 0.06
CA ARG A 1182 46.33 23.93 0.97
C ARG A 1182 47.07 24.69 2.09
N GLY A 1183 48.37 24.48 2.27
CA GLY A 1183 49.15 25.12 3.35
C GLY A 1183 49.78 26.47 3.00
N ARG A 1184 50.00 26.78 1.71
CA ARG A 1184 51.00 27.79 1.30
C ARG A 1184 50.48 29.04 0.57
N LEU A 1185 49.17 29.30 0.60
CA LEU A 1185 48.55 30.50 -0.02
C LEU A 1185 47.89 31.48 0.97
N ARG A 1186 48.38 31.52 2.22
CA ARG A 1186 47.93 32.49 3.24
C ARG A 1186 49.03 33.38 3.81
N LYS A 1187 50.21 33.45 3.16
CA LYS A 1187 51.37 34.20 3.66
C LYS A 1187 52.27 34.86 2.60
N THR A 1188 51.71 35.19 1.42
CA THR A 1188 52.35 36.00 0.36
C THR A 1188 51.32 36.86 -0.37
N ARG A 1189 50.76 37.86 0.33
CA ARG A 1189 50.08 39.00 -0.32
C ARG A 1189 50.25 40.31 0.48
N SER A 1190 51.51 40.58 0.78
CA SER A 1190 52.07 41.82 1.30
C SER A 1190 53.49 41.82 0.76
N GLU A 1191 53.92 42.92 0.12
CA GLU A 1191 55.03 42.94 -0.86
C GLU A 1191 54.65 42.20 -2.17
N GLU A 1192 54.74 42.79 -3.37
CA GLU A 1192 55.05 44.20 -3.73
C GLU A 1192 53.97 44.79 -4.65
N SER A 1193 53.91 46.13 -4.68
CA SER A 1193 53.30 46.90 -5.76
C SER A 1193 54.36 47.85 -6.33
N ARG A 1194 54.79 47.62 -7.57
CA ARG A 1194 55.55 48.56 -8.39
C ARG A 1194 55.26 48.30 -9.87
#